data_AF-A0A358EQ91-F1
#
_entry.id   AF-A0A358EQ91-F1
#
_cell.length_a   1.000
_cell.length_b   1.000
_cell.length_c   1.000
_cell.angle_alpha   90.00
_cell.angle_beta   90.00
_cell.angle_gamma   90.00
#
_symmetry.space_group_name_H-M   'P 1'
#
loop_
_entity.id
_entity.type
_entity.pdbx_description
1 polymer ?
#
loop_
_entity_poly.entity_id
_entity_poly.type
_entity_poly.pdbx_seq_one_letter_code
_entity_poly.pdbx_strand_id
1 'polypeptide(L)'
;MALIVALNHFKFFMIFKFCRYSISPIILILLWVHPLLGQSLDLILSGGTVINGTGAAGYRADIGLKGKRIILVSREPIRDATVKRIDISGLVISPGFIDMHAHIDPITKLPEAQSMVSQGVTTAIGGPDGSAPWPLAPYLIQLERQGIGLNVALLVGHNSVRRGVMALENRPPTNEELKRMKQMVAQAMDEGAWGISTGLKYLPGSFAKTDEIIELSREAAARGGFYTSHLREEGLGLLDAVKEAIEIGRQAKIPIVLTHHKVIGQPMWGKSRDTLAMVDRARSKGIDVMMDQYPYTATYTGITVLVPTWAREGGTSKFLNRIKDPIKKAKIKKEIVFNIVNDRGGGDLRRIQFGLVKWNRKLEGKTLHDWAIIKGLKPTPENGAELVMEAIQNGGASCIYHVLSDEDVERIMKHPLTMTGSDGRLTEPGSGHPHPRWYGAFPRVLGHYVREKGVLKLEDAIRKMTSLPAARVGLKQRGKIKPGYYADLVVFDPEKIIDKATFTEPHQYPEGIHYVFINGTLAIDKGKFLNQRPGQVLRRSHHSHSTVYPGEKWQKWKTPEAAGWSNTKIDEAKKYADSLKTAAVMVVLDGKILTEWGETKRPLRCHSMRKSILSALYGPHVLGGKIKTSKTLGELGIDDNEPSLSKTEKKARVSDLLKARSGIYHPALYETKAMAARRPQRGSHLPNTFWYYNNWDFNALCTIFENQTGRRIFEEFENKLANPLEMQDFIRKEHTKYVTGKDSIHPAYPFTLSARDLARFGLLFARGGRWKDQQIIPQGWVIESTRPYSKTERGGGYGYMWWVGANGNFYPEATLPDGSFAAHGYRGHKVLVIPQWDLVIVHRVDTFKPNGSVSTASFGKLVK
;
A
#
# COMPACT_ATOMS: atom_id res chain seq x y z
N MET A 1 26.48 -70.69 22.44
CA MET A 1 27.44 -69.88 23.23
C MET A 1 26.58 -68.99 24.13
N ALA A 2 26.52 -69.14 25.45
CA ALA A 2 27.59 -69.13 26.47
C ALA A 2 28.17 -67.71 26.65
N LEU A 3 28.30 -67.12 27.85
CA LEU A 3 27.99 -67.60 29.21
C LEU A 3 27.74 -66.43 30.22
N ILE A 4 27.03 -66.73 31.33
CA ILE A 4 26.99 -66.18 32.74
C ILE A 4 27.97 -65.02 33.08
N VAL A 5 27.68 -63.94 33.85
CA VAL A 5 27.29 -63.74 35.29
C VAL A 5 26.47 -62.40 35.39
N ALA A 6 25.30 -62.25 36.04
CA ALA A 6 24.98 -62.07 37.49
C ALA A 6 25.87 -61.03 38.23
N LEU A 7 25.51 -60.30 39.31
CA LEU A 7 24.37 -60.18 40.27
C LEU A 7 23.97 -58.66 40.36
N ASN A 8 23.22 -58.00 41.27
CA ASN A 8 22.21 -58.16 42.36
C ASN A 8 21.56 -56.73 42.51
N HIS A 9 20.49 -56.36 43.22
CA HIS A 9 19.45 -56.90 44.15
C HIS A 9 18.20 -55.96 43.98
N PHE A 10 17.10 -55.86 44.76
CA PHE A 10 16.62 -56.44 46.04
C PHE A 10 15.13 -56.92 45.86
N LYS A 11 14.19 -56.65 46.79
CA LYS A 11 12.79 -57.18 46.79
C LYS A 11 11.74 -56.32 47.55
N PHE A 12 10.46 -56.76 47.48
CA PHE A 12 9.24 -56.49 48.31
C PHE A 12 8.17 -55.52 47.71
N PHE A 13 6.85 -55.82 47.69
CA PHE A 13 6.11 -57.09 47.98
C PHE A 13 4.67 -57.17 47.35
N MET A 14 3.92 -58.23 47.71
CA MET A 14 2.55 -58.67 47.32
C MET A 14 1.46 -57.59 47.13
N ILE A 15 0.53 -57.67 46.16
CA ILE A 15 -0.58 -58.66 45.90
C ILE A 15 -1.74 -58.57 46.91
N PHE A 16 -2.95 -58.25 46.42
CA PHE A 16 -4.24 -58.82 46.88
C PHE A 16 -5.30 -58.82 45.76
N LYS A 17 -6.28 -59.73 45.85
CA LYS A 17 -7.37 -59.94 44.87
C LYS A 17 -8.57 -60.54 45.63
N PHE A 18 -9.80 -60.02 45.49
CA PHE A 18 -11.07 -60.78 45.33
C PHE A 18 -12.35 -59.91 45.39
N CYS A 19 -13.44 -60.50 44.87
CA CYS A 19 -14.88 -60.23 45.09
C CYS A 19 -15.49 -58.83 44.87
N ARG A 20 -16.09 -58.69 43.67
CA ARG A 20 -17.50 -58.28 43.42
C ARG A 20 -18.32 -57.74 44.61
N TYR A 21 -18.89 -56.54 44.42
CA TYR A 21 -20.35 -56.32 44.52
C TYR A 21 -20.79 -55.30 43.46
N SER A 22 -22.04 -55.40 42.98
CA SER A 22 -22.54 -54.62 41.84
C SER A 22 -23.29 -53.36 42.28
N ILE A 23 -22.71 -52.17 42.06
CA ILE A 23 -23.45 -50.92 41.91
C ILE A 23 -22.88 -50.19 40.70
N SER A 24 -23.75 -49.75 39.77
CA SER A 24 -23.37 -48.95 38.61
C SER A 24 -23.73 -47.48 38.85
N PRO A 25 -22.75 -46.57 38.80
CA PRO A 25 -22.99 -45.17 38.50
C PRO A 25 -22.57 -44.88 37.05
N ILE A 26 -23.56 -44.76 36.16
CA ILE A 26 -23.38 -44.04 34.89
C ILE A 26 -23.12 -42.56 35.23
N ILE A 27 -21.86 -42.12 35.18
CA ILE A 27 -21.38 -40.73 35.22
C ILE A 27 -19.85 -40.75 34.93
N LEU A 28 -19.24 -39.61 34.58
CA LEU A 28 -17.78 -39.42 34.37
C LEU A 28 -17.13 -40.03 33.11
N ILE A 29 -17.87 -40.19 31.99
CA ILE A 29 -17.29 -40.01 30.64
C ILE A 29 -18.09 -38.95 29.87
N LEU A 30 -18.07 -37.73 30.40
CA LEU A 30 -18.51 -36.48 29.77
C LEU A 30 -17.63 -35.35 30.35
N LEU A 31 -17.43 -34.24 29.61
CA LEU A 31 -16.59 -33.07 29.94
C LEU A 31 -15.07 -33.11 29.60
N TRP A 32 -14.68 -33.71 28.47
CA TRP A 32 -13.58 -33.14 27.64
C TRP A 32 -14.03 -32.77 26.21
N VAL A 33 -15.33 -32.65 25.99
CA VAL A 33 -15.85 -31.69 25.00
C VAL A 33 -15.81 -30.33 25.67
N HIS A 34 -14.82 -29.50 25.37
CA HIS A 34 -14.94 -28.07 25.65
C HIS A 34 -16.10 -27.53 24.81
N PRO A 35 -17.16 -26.95 25.43
CA PRO A 35 -18.10 -26.16 24.65
C PRO A 35 -17.35 -24.95 24.09
N LEU A 36 -17.48 -24.70 22.78
CA LEU A 36 -17.09 -23.44 22.16
C LEU A 36 -18.04 -22.35 22.65
N LEU A 37 -17.81 -21.87 23.88
CA LEU A 37 -18.62 -20.85 24.55
C LEU A 37 -18.55 -19.54 23.77
N GLY A 38 -19.59 -19.31 22.96
CA GLY A 38 -20.03 -18.00 22.51
C GLY A 38 -18.96 -17.08 21.92
N GLN A 39 -18.40 -17.43 20.75
CA GLN A 39 -18.00 -16.35 19.84
C GLN A 39 -19.27 -15.66 19.33
N SER A 40 -19.77 -14.68 20.09
CA SER A 40 -20.94 -13.89 19.72
C SER A 40 -20.78 -13.36 18.29
N LEU A 41 -21.75 -13.66 17.43
CA LEU A 41 -21.74 -13.18 16.05
C LEU A 41 -22.33 -11.77 16.01
N ASP A 42 -21.88 -10.94 15.08
CA ASP A 42 -22.45 -9.60 14.90
C ASP A 42 -23.58 -9.62 13.84
N LEU A 43 -23.54 -10.60 12.94
CA LEU A 43 -24.49 -10.77 11.84
C LEU A 43 -24.55 -12.23 11.36
N ILE A 44 -25.75 -12.73 11.10
CA ILE A 44 -26.01 -13.99 10.39
C ILE A 44 -26.65 -13.67 9.03
N LEU A 45 -26.10 -14.24 7.95
CA LEU A 45 -26.71 -14.29 6.62
C LEU A 45 -27.27 -15.69 6.41
N SER A 46 -28.59 -15.85 6.25
CA SER A 46 -29.22 -17.18 6.34
C SER A 46 -29.94 -17.66 5.08
N GLY A 47 -29.98 -18.98 4.89
CA GLY A 47 -30.78 -19.66 3.85
C GLY A 47 -30.25 -19.59 2.41
N GLY A 48 -29.17 -18.84 2.15
CA GLY A 48 -28.63 -18.61 0.80
C GLY A 48 -27.88 -19.79 0.20
N THR A 49 -27.68 -19.76 -1.12
CA THR A 49 -26.85 -20.72 -1.85
C THR A 49 -25.40 -20.24 -1.89
N VAL A 50 -24.53 -20.89 -1.12
CA VAL A 50 -23.11 -20.55 -0.98
C VAL A 50 -22.30 -21.10 -2.15
N ILE A 51 -21.81 -20.21 -3.02
CA ILE A 51 -20.78 -20.52 -4.03
C ILE A 51 -19.44 -20.01 -3.51
N ASN A 52 -18.70 -20.87 -2.82
CA ASN A 52 -17.56 -20.49 -1.96
C ASN A 52 -16.29 -19.99 -2.70
N GLY A 53 -16.34 -19.80 -4.03
CA GLY A 53 -15.23 -19.32 -4.86
C GLY A 53 -14.24 -20.41 -5.34
N THR A 54 -14.40 -21.67 -4.95
CA THR A 54 -13.44 -22.74 -5.33
C THR A 54 -13.62 -23.29 -6.75
N GLY A 55 -14.82 -23.15 -7.33
CA GLY A 55 -15.27 -23.89 -8.53
C GLY A 55 -16.02 -25.19 -8.21
N ALA A 56 -16.19 -25.54 -6.93
CA ALA A 56 -17.11 -26.60 -6.52
C ALA A 56 -18.56 -26.07 -6.47
N ALA A 57 -19.52 -26.97 -6.73
CA ALA A 57 -20.95 -26.69 -6.79
C ALA A 57 -21.50 -25.96 -5.55
N GLY A 58 -22.51 -25.10 -5.77
CA GLY A 58 -23.20 -24.37 -4.71
C GLY A 58 -23.93 -25.29 -3.71
N TYR A 59 -24.09 -24.82 -2.46
CA TYR A 59 -24.87 -25.52 -1.43
C TYR A 59 -25.59 -24.54 -0.49
N ARG A 60 -26.77 -24.90 0.03
CA ARG A 60 -27.46 -24.12 1.07
C ARG A 60 -26.61 -24.06 2.35
N ALA A 61 -26.42 -22.87 2.91
CA ALA A 61 -25.80 -22.70 4.23
C ALA A 61 -26.03 -21.28 4.80
N ASP A 62 -26.05 -21.20 6.13
CA ASP A 62 -25.97 -19.95 6.91
C ASP A 62 -24.49 -19.53 7.08
N ILE A 63 -24.23 -18.23 7.08
CA ILE A 63 -22.90 -17.63 7.27
C ILE A 63 -22.93 -16.67 8.47
N GLY A 64 -22.09 -16.95 9.46
CA GLY A 64 -21.93 -16.14 10.67
C GLY A 64 -20.69 -15.25 10.61
N LEU A 65 -20.87 -13.94 10.83
CA LEU A 65 -19.81 -12.93 10.77
C LEU A 65 -19.50 -12.35 12.16
N LYS A 66 -18.24 -11.95 12.38
CA LYS A 66 -17.81 -11.14 13.53
C LYS A 66 -16.73 -10.16 13.11
N GLY A 67 -16.92 -8.88 13.38
CA GLY A 67 -16.10 -7.77 12.95
C GLY A 67 -15.81 -7.85 11.45
N LYS A 68 -14.53 -8.03 11.11
CA LYS A 68 -14.07 -8.10 9.71
C LYS A 68 -14.05 -9.50 9.10
N ARG A 69 -14.54 -10.53 9.82
CA ARG A 69 -14.27 -11.95 9.52
C ARG A 69 -15.53 -12.80 9.38
N ILE A 70 -15.43 -13.80 8.50
CA ILE A 70 -16.31 -14.97 8.50
C ILE A 70 -15.86 -15.87 9.66
N ILE A 71 -16.75 -16.15 10.61
CA ILE A 71 -16.46 -17.03 11.75
C ILE A 71 -17.04 -18.42 11.52
N LEU A 72 -18.27 -18.50 11.00
CA LEU A 72 -19.00 -19.75 10.81
C LEU A 72 -19.59 -19.83 9.39
N VAL A 73 -19.59 -21.04 8.85
CA VAL A 73 -20.32 -21.43 7.63
C VAL A 73 -20.98 -22.77 7.97
N SER A 74 -22.31 -22.81 8.04
CA SER A 74 -23.06 -23.94 8.57
C SER A 74 -24.12 -24.40 7.59
N ARG A 75 -24.19 -25.71 7.29
CA ARG A 75 -25.27 -26.28 6.48
C ARG A 75 -26.60 -26.34 7.24
N GLU A 76 -26.53 -26.47 8.56
CA GLU A 76 -27.68 -26.31 9.46
C GLU A 76 -27.91 -24.83 9.79
N PRO A 77 -29.17 -24.37 9.98
CA PRO A 77 -29.47 -23.00 10.38
C PRO A 77 -28.77 -22.60 11.69
N ILE A 78 -28.11 -21.44 11.71
CA ILE A 78 -27.41 -20.95 12.91
C ILE A 78 -28.46 -20.48 13.92
N ARG A 79 -28.67 -21.25 14.99
CA ARG A 79 -29.68 -20.97 16.03
C ARG A 79 -29.13 -20.02 17.11
N ASP A 80 -29.07 -18.74 16.76
CA ASP A 80 -28.94 -17.63 17.71
C ASP A 80 -30.05 -16.62 17.42
N ALA A 81 -30.78 -16.21 18.45
CA ALA A 81 -31.90 -15.25 18.39
C ALA A 81 -31.49 -13.84 18.87
N THR A 82 -30.30 -13.69 19.47
CA THR A 82 -29.77 -12.41 19.95
C THR A 82 -29.02 -11.64 18.85
N VAL A 83 -28.59 -12.35 17.80
CA VAL A 83 -27.78 -11.81 16.71
C VAL A 83 -28.65 -11.32 15.55
N LYS A 84 -28.29 -10.17 14.97
CA LYS A 84 -28.96 -9.63 13.78
C LYS A 84 -28.92 -10.65 12.63
N ARG A 85 -30.05 -10.86 11.98
CA ARG A 85 -30.19 -11.74 10.81
C ARG A 85 -30.54 -10.95 9.56
N ILE A 86 -30.00 -11.37 8.42
CA ILE A 86 -30.49 -11.02 7.08
C ILE A 86 -30.82 -12.34 6.39
N ASP A 87 -32.09 -12.51 6.02
CA ASP A 87 -32.48 -13.62 5.16
C ASP A 87 -32.02 -13.35 3.72
N ILE A 88 -31.37 -14.34 3.13
CA ILE A 88 -30.88 -14.37 1.75
C ILE A 88 -31.36 -15.63 1.02
N SER A 89 -32.44 -16.24 1.50
CA SER A 89 -33.11 -17.37 0.86
C SER A 89 -33.46 -17.09 -0.61
N GLY A 90 -33.11 -18.03 -1.50
CA GLY A 90 -33.27 -17.88 -2.95
C GLY A 90 -32.15 -17.10 -3.63
N LEU A 91 -31.29 -16.39 -2.89
CA LEU A 91 -30.14 -15.67 -3.43
C LEU A 91 -28.87 -16.52 -3.39
N VAL A 92 -27.92 -16.20 -4.27
CA VAL A 92 -26.55 -16.73 -4.22
C VAL A 92 -25.69 -15.83 -3.35
N ILE A 93 -24.82 -16.42 -2.53
CA ILE A 93 -23.75 -15.70 -1.83
C ILE A 93 -22.37 -16.23 -2.25
N SER A 94 -21.51 -15.31 -2.64
CA SER A 94 -20.14 -15.55 -3.11
C SER A 94 -19.12 -14.74 -2.32
N PRO A 95 -17.81 -15.04 -2.42
CA PRO A 95 -16.79 -14.08 -2.02
C PRO A 95 -16.96 -12.79 -2.83
N GLY A 96 -16.48 -11.69 -2.25
CA GLY A 96 -16.35 -10.41 -2.93
C GLY A 96 -15.49 -10.49 -4.18
N PHE A 97 -15.92 -9.82 -5.26
CA PHE A 97 -15.22 -9.89 -6.54
C PHE A 97 -13.91 -9.10 -6.47
N ILE A 98 -12.89 -9.62 -7.15
CA ILE A 98 -11.53 -9.09 -7.16
C ILE A 98 -11.21 -8.68 -8.60
N ASP A 99 -11.16 -7.37 -8.83
CA ASP A 99 -10.83 -6.82 -10.13
C ASP A 99 -9.31 -6.81 -10.35
N MET A 100 -8.87 -7.70 -11.23
CA MET A 100 -7.46 -7.84 -11.61
C MET A 100 -6.94 -6.62 -12.40
N HIS A 101 -7.83 -5.82 -12.98
CA HIS A 101 -7.44 -4.74 -13.90
C HIS A 101 -8.33 -3.51 -13.79
N ALA A 102 -7.97 -2.59 -12.89
CA ALA A 102 -8.79 -1.41 -12.57
C ALA A 102 -8.01 -0.09 -12.65
N HIS A 103 -8.52 0.86 -13.43
CA HIS A 103 -8.02 2.24 -13.51
C HIS A 103 -8.55 3.10 -12.36
N ILE A 104 -8.07 2.81 -11.15
CA ILE A 104 -8.52 3.45 -9.90
C ILE A 104 -7.87 4.82 -9.60
N ASP A 105 -7.04 5.39 -10.47
CA ASP A 105 -6.37 6.69 -10.20
C ASP A 105 -7.29 7.80 -9.62
N PRO A 106 -8.56 7.93 -10.03
CA PRO A 106 -9.51 8.90 -9.47
C PRO A 106 -9.95 8.66 -8.02
N ILE A 107 -9.50 7.60 -7.33
CA ILE A 107 -9.94 7.24 -5.96
C ILE A 107 -9.62 8.30 -4.89
N THR A 108 -8.74 9.26 -5.16
CA THR A 108 -8.53 10.43 -4.28
C THR A 108 -9.65 11.49 -4.40
N LYS A 109 -10.53 11.35 -5.40
CA LYS A 109 -11.77 12.13 -5.57
C LYS A 109 -13.03 11.29 -5.37
N LEU A 110 -12.95 10.01 -5.72
CA LEU A 110 -14.03 9.01 -5.60
C LEU A 110 -13.65 7.89 -4.62
N PRO A 111 -13.39 8.21 -3.34
CA PRO A 111 -12.90 7.23 -2.37
C PRO A 111 -13.88 6.07 -2.15
N GLU A 112 -15.20 6.32 -2.17
CA GLU A 112 -16.23 5.29 -2.00
C GLU A 112 -16.41 4.37 -3.21
N ALA A 113 -15.87 4.77 -4.38
CA ALA A 113 -15.72 3.93 -5.56
C ALA A 113 -17.02 3.21 -6.05
N GLN A 114 -18.15 3.91 -5.97
CA GLN A 114 -19.49 3.36 -6.23
C GLN A 114 -19.60 2.54 -7.54
N SER A 115 -19.02 3.01 -8.64
CA SER A 115 -19.04 2.33 -9.95
C SER A 115 -18.44 0.91 -9.92
N MET A 116 -17.51 0.62 -8.99
CA MET A 116 -16.96 -0.72 -8.77
C MET A 116 -17.70 -1.48 -7.67
N VAL A 117 -18.04 -0.82 -6.55
CA VAL A 117 -18.76 -1.48 -5.43
C VAL A 117 -20.16 -1.95 -5.86
N SER A 118 -20.86 -1.19 -6.70
CA SER A 118 -22.15 -1.56 -7.31
C SER A 118 -22.06 -2.80 -8.21
N GLN A 119 -20.88 -3.16 -8.70
CA GLN A 119 -20.66 -4.41 -9.45
C GLN A 119 -20.37 -5.61 -8.55
N GLY A 120 -20.28 -5.44 -7.23
CA GLY A 120 -19.84 -6.47 -6.28
C GLY A 120 -18.32 -6.55 -6.09
N VAL A 121 -17.57 -5.59 -6.65
CA VAL A 121 -16.10 -5.54 -6.48
C VAL A 121 -15.76 -5.08 -5.06
N THR A 122 -15.09 -5.95 -4.31
CA THR A 122 -14.62 -5.67 -2.94
C THR A 122 -13.12 -5.45 -2.87
N THR A 123 -12.36 -5.83 -3.91
CA THR A 123 -10.93 -5.60 -4.04
C THR A 123 -10.58 -5.22 -5.47
N ALA A 124 -9.74 -4.21 -5.67
CA ALA A 124 -9.21 -3.86 -6.99
C ALA A 124 -7.68 -3.80 -6.99
N ILE A 125 -7.07 -4.23 -8.09
CA ILE A 125 -5.64 -4.09 -8.37
C ILE A 125 -5.45 -2.89 -9.32
N GLY A 126 -4.82 -1.83 -8.80
CA GLY A 126 -4.58 -0.59 -9.52
C GLY A 126 -3.13 -0.39 -9.96
N GLY A 127 -2.90 0.69 -10.72
CA GLY A 127 -1.65 0.94 -11.43
C GLY A 127 -1.41 0.07 -12.68
N PRO A 128 -2.42 -0.30 -13.49
CA PRO A 128 -2.21 -1.09 -14.72
C PRO A 128 -1.52 -0.30 -15.84
N ASP A 129 -1.29 -0.94 -17.00
CA ASP A 129 -0.83 -0.32 -18.24
C ASP A 129 0.43 0.56 -18.12
N GLY A 130 1.30 0.23 -17.15
CA GLY A 130 2.53 0.96 -16.86
C GLY A 130 2.33 2.30 -16.14
N SER A 131 1.10 2.69 -15.79
CA SER A 131 0.79 3.99 -15.19
C SER A 131 0.40 3.82 -13.72
N ALA A 132 1.29 4.20 -12.81
CA ALA A 132 1.03 4.22 -11.37
C ALA A 132 1.53 5.52 -10.69
N PRO A 133 1.00 5.88 -9.50
CA PRO A 133 1.53 6.97 -8.69
C PRO A 133 2.99 6.76 -8.27
N TRP A 134 3.75 7.84 -8.13
CA TRP A 134 5.14 7.83 -7.69
C TRP A 134 5.50 9.10 -6.89
N PRO A 135 6.24 9.01 -5.75
CA PRO A 135 6.54 7.79 -5.00
C PRO A 135 5.29 7.09 -4.46
N LEU A 136 5.34 5.79 -4.19
CA LEU A 136 4.15 4.99 -3.94
C LEU A 136 3.67 5.11 -2.49
N ALA A 137 4.57 5.03 -1.51
CA ALA A 137 4.25 5.14 -0.09
C ALA A 137 3.42 6.39 0.24
N PRO A 138 3.79 7.63 -0.16
CA PRO A 138 2.98 8.81 0.11
C PRO A 138 1.54 8.72 -0.42
N TYR A 139 1.33 8.06 -1.56
CA TYR A 139 0.00 7.83 -2.12
C TYR A 139 -0.78 6.76 -1.33
N LEU A 140 -0.16 5.63 -1.00
CA LEU A 140 -0.75 4.61 -0.11
C LEU A 140 -1.18 5.22 1.23
N ILE A 141 -0.32 6.07 1.81
CA ILE A 141 -0.57 6.83 3.05
C ILE A 141 -1.73 7.82 2.88
N GLN A 142 -1.87 8.47 1.72
CA GLN A 142 -3.03 9.32 1.44
C GLN A 142 -4.31 8.50 1.44
N LEU A 143 -4.34 7.36 0.72
CA LEU A 143 -5.50 6.45 0.67
C LEU A 143 -5.88 5.92 2.07
N GLU A 144 -4.89 5.55 2.89
CA GLU A 144 -5.07 5.12 4.28
C GLU A 144 -5.70 6.23 5.16
N ARG A 145 -5.33 7.50 4.96
CA ARG A 145 -5.86 8.64 5.73
C ARG A 145 -7.29 9.04 5.34
N GLN A 146 -7.65 8.96 4.05
CA GLN A 146 -8.98 9.38 3.56
C GLN A 146 -10.06 8.31 3.72
N GLY A 147 -9.67 7.04 3.87
CA GLY A 147 -10.57 5.88 3.78
C GLY A 147 -11.01 5.60 2.34
N ILE A 148 -11.29 4.33 2.01
CA ILE A 148 -11.69 3.90 0.66
C ILE A 148 -12.82 2.87 0.73
N GLY A 149 -13.68 2.82 -0.30
CA GLY A 149 -14.87 1.97 -0.36
C GLY A 149 -14.54 0.49 -0.44
N LEU A 150 -13.67 0.13 -1.39
CA LEU A 150 -13.15 -1.22 -1.60
C LEU A 150 -11.69 -1.36 -1.17
N ASN A 151 -11.22 -2.59 -1.00
CA ASN A 151 -9.81 -2.87 -0.78
C ASN A 151 -8.99 -2.56 -2.04
N VAL A 152 -7.78 -2.01 -1.88
CA VAL A 152 -6.94 -1.59 -3.00
C VAL A 152 -5.52 -2.11 -2.82
N ALA A 153 -5.03 -2.83 -3.83
CA ALA A 153 -3.60 -3.08 -4.04
C ALA A 153 -3.09 -2.24 -5.22
N LEU A 154 -1.81 -1.89 -5.23
CA LEU A 154 -1.19 -1.14 -6.33
C LEU A 154 0.04 -1.86 -6.90
N LEU A 155 0.26 -1.68 -8.20
CA LEU A 155 1.47 -2.06 -8.92
C LEU A 155 2.38 -0.84 -9.11
N VAL A 156 3.67 -1.07 -9.36
CA VAL A 156 4.57 -0.03 -9.86
C VAL A 156 4.50 0.04 -11.39
N GLY A 157 4.28 1.24 -11.92
CA GLY A 157 4.11 1.45 -13.35
C GLY A 157 5.43 1.72 -14.07
N HIS A 158 5.84 0.83 -14.97
CA HIS A 158 7.03 1.03 -15.82
C HIS A 158 7.01 2.36 -16.57
N ASN A 159 5.87 2.71 -17.17
CA ASN A 159 5.74 3.94 -17.96
C ASN A 159 5.79 5.20 -17.07
N SER A 160 5.44 5.10 -15.78
CA SER A 160 5.71 6.14 -14.78
C SER A 160 7.20 6.21 -14.41
N VAL A 161 7.83 5.07 -14.12
CA VAL A 161 9.26 4.98 -13.76
C VAL A 161 10.15 5.51 -14.87
N ARG A 162 9.98 4.99 -16.10
CA ARG A 162 10.73 5.43 -17.29
C ARG A 162 10.51 6.91 -17.60
N ARG A 163 9.30 7.44 -17.38
CA ARG A 163 9.02 8.88 -17.53
C ARG A 163 9.70 9.73 -16.45
N GLY A 164 9.79 9.22 -15.22
CA GLY A 164 10.46 9.89 -14.10
C GLY A 164 11.99 9.99 -14.24
N VAL A 165 12.59 9.16 -15.11
CA VAL A 165 14.04 9.18 -15.39
C VAL A 165 14.36 9.77 -16.78
N MET A 166 13.59 9.43 -17.81
CA MET A 166 13.90 9.69 -19.23
C MET A 166 12.80 10.46 -19.99
N ALA A 167 11.82 11.04 -19.28
CA ALA A 167 10.69 11.78 -19.85
C ALA A 167 9.93 11.04 -20.98
N LEU A 168 10.19 11.40 -22.24
CA LEU A 168 9.54 10.85 -23.44
C LEU A 168 10.56 10.54 -24.56
N GLU A 169 11.80 10.21 -24.19
CA GLU A 169 12.89 9.96 -25.13
C GLU A 169 12.83 8.55 -25.76
N ASN A 170 13.07 8.52 -27.07
CA ASN A 170 13.08 7.32 -27.91
C ASN A 170 14.49 6.74 -28.04
N ARG A 171 15.06 6.31 -26.91
CA ARG A 171 16.36 5.62 -26.83
C ARG A 171 16.38 4.62 -25.68
N PRO A 172 17.27 3.60 -25.71
CA PRO A 172 17.58 2.80 -24.53
C PRO A 172 18.07 3.68 -23.36
N PRO A 173 17.84 3.25 -22.11
CA PRO A 173 18.50 3.87 -20.96
C PRO A 173 20.01 3.68 -21.01
N THR A 174 20.76 4.66 -20.50
CA THR A 174 22.15 4.47 -20.08
C THR A 174 22.19 3.60 -18.81
N ASN A 175 23.38 3.08 -18.46
CA ASN A 175 23.56 2.21 -17.30
C ASN A 175 23.07 2.86 -15.99
N GLU A 176 23.34 4.15 -15.78
CA GLU A 176 22.91 4.87 -14.57
C GLU A 176 21.39 5.18 -14.59
N GLU A 177 20.79 5.44 -15.75
CA GLU A 177 19.33 5.57 -15.86
C GLU A 177 18.62 4.23 -15.59
N LEU A 178 19.12 3.12 -16.13
CA LEU A 178 18.57 1.79 -15.90
C LEU A 178 18.69 1.40 -14.41
N LYS A 179 19.87 1.62 -13.81
CA LYS A 179 20.13 1.45 -12.38
C LYS A 179 19.17 2.28 -11.51
N ARG A 180 18.91 3.54 -11.89
CA ARG A 180 17.91 4.40 -11.21
C ARG A 180 16.48 3.89 -11.38
N MET A 181 16.10 3.41 -12.56
CA MET A 181 14.78 2.81 -12.77
C MET A 181 14.62 1.51 -11.95
N LYS A 182 15.67 0.67 -11.86
CA LYS A 182 15.70 -0.51 -10.98
C LYS A 182 15.52 -0.13 -9.52
N GLN A 183 16.23 0.89 -9.05
CA GLN A 183 16.06 1.45 -7.69
C GLN A 183 14.62 1.96 -7.43
N MET A 184 13.96 2.57 -8.42
CA MET A 184 12.57 3.02 -8.29
C MET A 184 11.57 1.86 -8.22
N VAL A 185 11.77 0.80 -9.02
CA VAL A 185 10.94 -0.42 -8.93
C VAL A 185 11.17 -1.13 -7.59
N ALA A 186 12.42 -1.30 -7.18
CA ALA A 186 12.81 -1.80 -5.86
C ALA A 186 12.09 -1.05 -4.73
N GLN A 187 12.24 0.28 -4.70
CA GLN A 187 11.59 1.14 -3.70
C GLN A 187 10.06 0.99 -3.70
N ALA A 188 9.39 1.00 -4.86
CA ALA A 188 7.93 0.89 -4.89
C ALA A 188 7.44 -0.47 -4.34
N MET A 189 8.15 -1.56 -4.65
CA MET A 189 7.89 -2.86 -4.05
C MET A 189 8.11 -2.83 -2.54
N ASP A 190 9.26 -2.33 -2.06
CA ASP A 190 9.58 -2.20 -0.63
C ASP A 190 8.60 -1.27 0.13
N GLU A 191 7.99 -0.29 -0.55
CA GLU A 191 6.90 0.57 -0.03
C GLU A 191 5.53 -0.13 0.03
N GLY A 192 5.37 -1.27 -0.66
CA GLY A 192 4.21 -2.17 -0.59
C GLY A 192 3.58 -2.58 -1.93
N ALA A 193 4.18 -2.30 -3.09
CA ALA A 193 3.62 -2.67 -4.39
C ALA A 193 3.50 -4.20 -4.57
N TRP A 194 2.49 -4.64 -5.32
CA TRP A 194 2.22 -6.07 -5.52
C TRP A 194 2.96 -6.68 -6.70
N GLY A 195 3.54 -5.86 -7.57
CA GLY A 195 4.15 -6.24 -8.83
C GLY A 195 4.40 -5.03 -9.72
N ILE A 196 4.82 -5.29 -10.96
CA ILE A 196 5.13 -4.27 -11.97
C ILE A 196 4.15 -4.35 -13.14
N SER A 197 3.76 -3.20 -13.69
CA SER A 197 2.93 -3.10 -14.91
C SER A 197 3.67 -2.44 -16.06
N THR A 198 3.31 -2.79 -17.30
CA THR A 198 3.83 -2.15 -18.52
C THR A 198 2.71 -1.75 -19.47
N GLY A 199 2.90 -0.63 -20.16
CA GLY A 199 2.03 -0.14 -21.24
C GLY A 199 2.81 -0.03 -22.53
N LEU A 200 3.06 -1.16 -23.21
CA LEU A 200 4.03 -1.22 -24.31
C LEU A 200 3.48 -0.66 -25.65
N LYS A 201 2.15 -0.48 -25.78
CA LYS A 201 1.50 0.32 -26.85
C LYS A 201 1.57 1.84 -26.59
N TYR A 202 1.96 2.28 -25.38
CA TYR A 202 1.87 3.66 -24.91
C TYR A 202 3.24 4.31 -24.62
N LEU A 203 3.31 5.65 -24.66
CA LEU A 203 4.55 6.37 -24.33
C LEU A 203 4.79 6.51 -22.81
N PRO A 204 6.05 6.43 -22.33
CA PRO A 204 7.28 6.12 -23.08
C PRO A 204 7.55 4.61 -23.25
N GLY A 205 6.68 3.72 -22.77
CA GLY A 205 6.92 2.28 -22.71
C GLY A 205 7.12 1.60 -24.07
N SER A 206 6.49 2.10 -25.13
CA SER A 206 6.68 1.62 -26.50
C SER A 206 8.09 1.80 -27.05
N PHE A 207 8.91 2.67 -26.46
CA PHE A 207 10.32 2.84 -26.80
C PHE A 207 11.25 1.87 -26.05
N ALA A 208 10.79 1.28 -24.95
CA ALA A 208 11.59 0.38 -24.12
C ALA A 208 11.85 -0.95 -24.83
N LYS A 209 13.08 -1.46 -24.70
CA LYS A 209 13.51 -2.77 -25.22
C LYS A 209 13.15 -3.89 -24.24
N THR A 210 13.04 -5.13 -24.72
CA THR A 210 12.64 -6.27 -23.88
C THR A 210 13.58 -6.46 -22.69
N ASP A 211 14.89 -6.25 -22.86
CA ASP A 211 15.90 -6.37 -21.80
C ASP A 211 15.72 -5.34 -20.66
N GLU A 212 15.27 -4.13 -20.98
CA GLU A 212 14.91 -3.10 -20.00
C GLU A 212 13.72 -3.57 -19.14
N ILE A 213 12.72 -4.20 -19.76
CA ILE A 213 11.57 -4.76 -19.04
C ILE A 213 12.00 -5.98 -18.20
N ILE A 214 12.90 -6.82 -18.70
CA ILE A 214 13.46 -7.96 -17.95
C ILE A 214 14.21 -7.48 -16.70
N GLU A 215 15.10 -6.51 -16.83
CA GLU A 215 15.90 -5.99 -15.71
C GLU A 215 15.04 -5.31 -14.62
N LEU A 216 13.99 -4.59 -15.02
CA LEU A 216 13.03 -4.01 -14.08
C LEU A 216 12.10 -5.08 -13.47
N SER A 217 11.71 -6.09 -14.24
CA SER A 217 10.92 -7.21 -13.74
C SER A 217 11.70 -8.07 -12.75
N ARG A 218 13.03 -8.18 -12.88
CA ARG A 218 13.90 -8.88 -11.91
C ARG A 218 13.85 -8.24 -10.51
N GLU A 219 13.77 -6.92 -10.39
CA GLU A 219 13.63 -6.22 -9.10
C GLU A 219 12.28 -6.52 -8.41
N ALA A 220 11.21 -6.64 -9.19
CA ALA A 220 9.91 -7.08 -8.70
C ALA A 220 9.90 -8.59 -8.35
N ALA A 221 10.55 -9.42 -9.15
CA ALA A 221 10.65 -10.87 -8.95
C ALA A 221 11.48 -11.25 -7.71
N ALA A 222 12.59 -10.56 -7.46
CA ALA A 222 13.40 -10.71 -6.25
C ALA A 222 12.60 -10.45 -4.96
N ARG A 223 11.54 -9.63 -5.07
CA ARG A 223 10.59 -9.30 -4.01
C ARG A 223 9.31 -10.15 -4.10
N GLY A 224 9.27 -11.14 -5.00
CA GLY A 224 8.13 -12.04 -5.19
C GLY A 224 6.87 -11.36 -5.72
N GLY A 225 6.97 -10.22 -6.41
CA GLY A 225 5.86 -9.60 -7.13
C GLY A 225 5.49 -10.37 -8.41
N PHE A 226 4.50 -9.86 -9.14
CA PHE A 226 4.11 -10.38 -10.47
C PHE A 226 4.20 -9.28 -11.54
N TYR A 227 4.13 -9.69 -12.81
CA TYR A 227 4.20 -8.83 -13.98
C TYR A 227 2.84 -8.74 -14.67
N THR A 228 2.44 -7.53 -15.07
CA THR A 228 1.26 -7.27 -15.90
C THR A 228 1.67 -6.51 -17.15
N SER A 229 1.05 -6.84 -18.30
CA SER A 229 1.38 -6.18 -19.56
C SER A 229 0.18 -5.92 -20.44
N HIS A 230 -0.10 -4.63 -20.65
CA HIS A 230 -0.68 -4.17 -21.91
C HIS A 230 0.41 -4.32 -22.97
N LEU A 231 0.18 -5.32 -23.83
CA LEU A 231 1.14 -5.82 -24.81
C LEU A 231 1.61 -4.74 -25.78
N ARG A 232 2.77 -4.95 -26.40
CA ARG A 232 3.33 -4.00 -27.36
C ARG A 232 2.43 -3.83 -28.60
N GLU A 233 1.73 -4.89 -28.94
CA GLU A 233 0.77 -4.97 -30.02
C GLU A 233 -0.36 -5.94 -29.64
N GLU A 234 -1.57 -5.70 -30.15
CA GLU A 234 -2.79 -6.43 -29.79
C GLU A 234 -3.63 -6.88 -31.00
N GLY A 235 -3.25 -6.44 -32.21
CA GLY A 235 -3.81 -6.85 -33.50
C GLY A 235 -2.76 -7.60 -34.31
N LEU A 236 -2.30 -7.02 -35.44
CA LEU A 236 -1.39 -7.65 -36.40
C LEU A 236 -0.09 -8.22 -35.78
N GLY A 237 0.43 -7.61 -34.71
CA GLY A 237 1.64 -8.04 -34.00
C GLY A 237 1.40 -8.86 -32.72
N LEU A 238 0.14 -9.23 -32.43
CA LEU A 238 -0.28 -9.87 -31.18
C LEU A 238 0.57 -11.10 -30.81
N LEU A 239 0.90 -11.96 -31.78
CA LEU A 239 1.64 -13.19 -31.51
C LEU A 239 3.08 -12.92 -31.01
N ASP A 240 3.79 -11.98 -31.62
CA ASP A 240 5.12 -11.59 -31.14
C ASP A 240 5.07 -10.80 -29.83
N ALA A 241 4.00 -10.04 -29.56
CA ALA A 241 3.84 -9.35 -28.29
C ALA A 241 3.51 -10.31 -27.12
N VAL A 242 2.71 -11.37 -27.35
CA VAL A 242 2.50 -12.46 -26.38
C VAL A 242 3.80 -13.24 -26.15
N LYS A 243 4.58 -13.50 -27.21
CA LYS A 243 5.92 -14.11 -27.13
C LYS A 243 6.89 -13.26 -26.31
N GLU A 244 6.90 -11.94 -26.50
CA GLU A 244 7.68 -10.99 -25.69
C GLU A 244 7.31 -11.09 -24.20
N ALA A 245 6.02 -11.04 -23.85
CA ALA A 245 5.57 -11.13 -22.47
C ALA A 245 5.94 -12.47 -21.79
N ILE A 246 5.83 -13.60 -22.52
CA ILE A 246 6.24 -14.92 -22.04
C ILE A 246 7.76 -14.98 -21.82
N GLU A 247 8.55 -14.39 -22.73
CA GLU A 247 10.01 -14.34 -22.63
C GLU A 247 10.48 -13.46 -21.45
N ILE A 248 9.82 -12.33 -21.20
CA ILE A 248 10.06 -11.49 -20.01
C ILE A 248 9.84 -12.30 -18.73
N GLY A 249 8.71 -13.02 -18.61
CA GLY A 249 8.43 -13.87 -17.45
C GLY A 249 9.48 -14.98 -17.27
N ARG A 250 9.93 -15.60 -18.36
CA ARG A 250 10.98 -16.62 -18.36
C ARG A 250 12.33 -16.07 -17.88
N GLN A 251 12.75 -14.92 -18.40
CA GLN A 251 14.07 -14.34 -18.09
C GLN A 251 14.14 -13.61 -16.75
N ALA A 252 13.03 -13.02 -16.28
CA ALA A 252 12.94 -12.39 -14.97
C ALA A 252 12.46 -13.35 -13.86
N LYS A 253 12.03 -14.58 -14.22
CA LYS A 253 11.43 -15.57 -13.32
C LYS A 253 10.21 -15.01 -12.54
N ILE A 254 9.39 -14.21 -13.23
CA ILE A 254 8.24 -13.51 -12.64
C ILE A 254 6.92 -14.11 -13.15
N PRO A 255 5.89 -14.31 -12.30
CA PRO A 255 4.55 -14.68 -12.75
C PRO A 255 3.94 -13.59 -13.64
N ILE A 256 3.30 -13.97 -14.74
CA ILE A 256 2.73 -13.04 -15.73
C ILE A 256 1.19 -13.04 -15.64
N VAL A 257 0.59 -11.88 -15.83
CA VAL A 257 -0.77 -11.73 -16.36
C VAL A 257 -0.70 -10.96 -17.68
N LEU A 258 -1.12 -11.59 -18.77
CA LEU A 258 -1.43 -10.89 -20.02
C LEU A 258 -2.77 -10.19 -19.78
N THR A 259 -2.73 -8.87 -19.60
CA THR A 259 -3.93 -8.14 -19.16
C THR A 259 -4.89 -7.94 -20.31
N HIS A 260 -6.18 -7.81 -19.98
CA HIS A 260 -7.29 -7.54 -20.90
C HIS A 260 -7.19 -8.30 -22.24
N HIS A 261 -6.79 -9.57 -22.19
CA HIS A 261 -6.34 -10.32 -23.37
C HIS A 261 -7.41 -10.37 -24.46
N LYS A 262 -7.02 -10.03 -25.69
CA LYS A 262 -7.93 -9.67 -26.78
C LYS A 262 -7.29 -9.91 -28.15
N VAL A 263 -8.09 -9.73 -29.20
CA VAL A 263 -7.68 -9.87 -30.60
C VAL A 263 -8.30 -8.73 -31.39
N ILE A 264 -7.47 -7.77 -31.85
CA ILE A 264 -7.95 -6.54 -32.48
C ILE A 264 -7.83 -6.61 -34.00
N GLY A 265 -8.88 -6.12 -34.67
CA GLY A 265 -8.94 -5.96 -36.11
C GLY A 265 -9.37 -7.24 -36.82
N GLN A 266 -10.26 -7.09 -37.80
CA GLN A 266 -10.84 -8.22 -38.56
C GLN A 266 -9.79 -9.18 -39.17
N PRO A 267 -8.61 -8.73 -39.67
CA PRO A 267 -7.56 -9.63 -40.16
C PRO A 267 -6.99 -10.61 -39.13
N MET A 268 -7.20 -10.36 -37.84
CA MET A 268 -6.66 -11.19 -36.75
C MET A 268 -7.73 -11.98 -35.99
N TRP A 269 -9.02 -11.75 -36.22
CA TRP A 269 -10.09 -12.49 -35.54
C TRP A 269 -9.90 -14.01 -35.71
N GLY A 270 -10.11 -14.76 -34.63
CA GLY A 270 -9.75 -16.18 -34.51
C GLY A 270 -8.37 -16.44 -33.88
N LYS A 271 -7.44 -15.48 -33.92
CA LYS A 271 -6.06 -15.64 -33.39
C LYS A 271 -5.95 -15.77 -31.87
N SER A 272 -7.07 -15.68 -31.14
CA SER A 272 -7.09 -16.13 -29.75
C SER A 272 -6.71 -17.62 -29.64
N ARG A 273 -7.08 -18.48 -30.62
CA ARG A 273 -6.69 -19.90 -30.64
C ARG A 273 -5.17 -20.08 -30.51
N ASP A 274 -4.41 -19.31 -31.29
CA ASP A 274 -2.95 -19.35 -31.30
C ASP A 274 -2.36 -18.84 -29.97
N THR A 275 -2.84 -17.71 -29.46
CA THR A 275 -2.34 -17.12 -28.20
C THR A 275 -2.68 -17.93 -26.94
N LEU A 276 -3.87 -18.53 -26.87
CA LEU A 276 -4.25 -19.43 -25.77
C LEU A 276 -3.33 -20.67 -25.77
N ALA A 277 -3.09 -21.25 -26.95
CA ALA A 277 -2.14 -22.35 -27.09
C ALA A 277 -0.68 -21.94 -26.79
N MET A 278 -0.31 -20.66 -26.92
CA MET A 278 0.98 -20.15 -26.43
C MET A 278 1.05 -20.09 -24.90
N VAL A 279 -0.04 -19.67 -24.23
CA VAL A 279 -0.16 -19.67 -22.77
C VAL A 279 -0.05 -21.10 -22.22
N ASP A 280 -0.74 -22.07 -22.82
CA ASP A 280 -0.66 -23.48 -22.40
C ASP A 280 0.74 -24.07 -22.62
N ARG A 281 1.37 -23.80 -23.78
CA ARG A 281 2.77 -24.21 -24.06
C ARG A 281 3.82 -23.53 -23.17
N ALA A 282 3.52 -22.36 -22.61
CA ALA A 282 4.37 -21.71 -21.63
C ALA A 282 4.18 -22.34 -20.23
N ARG A 283 2.94 -22.63 -19.85
CA ARG A 283 2.59 -23.29 -18.59
C ARG A 283 3.10 -24.72 -18.50
N SER A 284 3.07 -25.50 -19.58
CA SER A 284 3.67 -26.85 -19.62
C SER A 284 5.20 -26.83 -19.53
N LYS A 285 5.84 -25.68 -19.80
CA LYS A 285 7.27 -25.41 -19.60
C LYS A 285 7.58 -24.75 -18.24
N GLY A 286 6.62 -24.71 -17.32
CA GLY A 286 6.78 -24.13 -15.99
C GLY A 286 6.79 -22.59 -15.92
N ILE A 287 6.51 -21.89 -17.03
CA ILE A 287 6.40 -20.42 -17.02
C ILE A 287 5.00 -20.07 -16.50
N ASP A 288 4.93 -19.36 -15.36
CA ASP A 288 3.66 -19.04 -14.73
C ASP A 288 2.96 -17.85 -15.41
N VAL A 289 2.28 -18.10 -16.53
CA VAL A 289 1.42 -17.13 -17.23
C VAL A 289 -0.08 -17.38 -17.03
N MET A 290 -0.84 -16.30 -16.85
CA MET A 290 -2.31 -16.26 -16.84
C MET A 290 -2.79 -15.06 -17.67
N MET A 291 -4.11 -14.91 -17.82
CA MET A 291 -4.74 -13.77 -18.49
C MET A 291 -5.80 -13.13 -17.59
N ASP A 292 -6.17 -11.88 -17.86
CA ASP A 292 -7.47 -11.33 -17.46
C ASP A 292 -8.21 -10.76 -18.68
N GLN A 293 -9.53 -10.60 -18.59
CA GLN A 293 -10.35 -10.09 -19.70
C GLN A 293 -11.64 -9.40 -19.20
N TYR A 294 -12.08 -8.37 -19.94
CA TYR A 294 -13.42 -7.76 -19.81
C TYR A 294 -14.43 -8.33 -20.83
N PRO A 295 -15.72 -8.45 -20.47
CA PRO A 295 -16.72 -9.19 -21.25
C PRO A 295 -17.38 -8.38 -22.39
N TYR A 296 -16.61 -7.58 -23.13
CA TYR A 296 -17.12 -6.68 -24.18
C TYR A 296 -16.29 -6.75 -25.46
N THR A 297 -16.93 -6.58 -26.61
CA THR A 297 -16.31 -6.58 -27.96
C THR A 297 -15.69 -5.24 -28.39
N ALA A 298 -15.57 -4.28 -27.45
CA ALA A 298 -14.96 -2.98 -27.69
C ALA A 298 -13.84 -2.68 -26.69
N THR A 299 -12.93 -1.78 -27.07
CA THR A 299 -11.81 -1.32 -26.23
C THR A 299 -11.95 0.18 -25.93
N TYR A 300 -11.32 0.69 -24.86
CA TYR A 300 -11.30 2.14 -24.57
C TYR A 300 -9.86 2.65 -24.40
N THR A 301 -9.45 3.68 -25.14
CA THR A 301 -8.17 4.37 -24.93
C THR A 301 -8.14 5.75 -25.61
N GLY A 302 -7.04 6.50 -25.49
CA GLY A 302 -6.86 7.80 -26.13
C GLY A 302 -6.79 7.73 -27.66
N ILE A 303 -7.35 8.71 -28.37
CA ILE A 303 -7.34 8.81 -29.85
C ILE A 303 -5.93 8.76 -30.44
N THR A 304 -4.92 9.15 -29.65
CA THR A 304 -3.50 9.04 -30.01
C THR A 304 -3.00 7.61 -30.26
N VAL A 305 -3.78 6.56 -29.95
CA VAL A 305 -3.46 5.17 -30.35
C VAL A 305 -3.47 4.99 -31.88
N LEU A 306 -4.28 5.78 -32.60
CA LEU A 306 -4.31 5.79 -34.07
C LEU A 306 -3.08 6.45 -34.71
N VAL A 307 -2.26 7.16 -33.92
CA VAL A 307 -1.09 7.88 -34.42
C VAL A 307 0.18 7.04 -34.25
N PRO A 308 1.02 6.88 -35.30
CA PRO A 308 2.24 6.08 -35.24
C PRO A 308 3.23 6.59 -34.18
N THR A 309 3.89 5.65 -33.50
CA THR A 309 4.70 5.92 -32.31
C THR A 309 5.82 6.93 -32.53
N TRP A 310 6.50 6.90 -33.69
CA TRP A 310 7.57 7.85 -34.02
C TRP A 310 7.07 9.30 -34.09
N ALA A 311 5.85 9.52 -34.57
CA ALA A 311 5.27 10.85 -34.69
C ALA A 311 4.91 11.45 -33.32
N ARG A 312 4.70 10.59 -32.31
CA ARG A 312 4.33 10.96 -30.92
C ARG A 312 5.57 11.21 -30.02
N GLU A 313 6.78 10.88 -30.46
CA GLU A 313 8.03 11.08 -29.72
C GLU A 313 8.17 12.52 -29.22
N GLY A 314 8.53 12.69 -27.93
CA GLY A 314 8.59 14.01 -27.28
C GLY A 314 7.24 14.68 -27.05
N GLY A 315 6.13 13.95 -27.20
CA GLY A 315 4.78 14.38 -26.84
C GLY A 315 4.13 15.34 -27.84
N THR A 316 2.97 15.87 -27.43
CA THR A 316 2.07 16.66 -28.29
C THR A 316 2.78 17.83 -28.95
N SER A 317 3.59 18.62 -28.23
CA SER A 317 4.28 19.79 -28.81
C SER A 317 5.23 19.44 -29.96
N LYS A 318 5.95 18.31 -29.89
CA LYS A 318 6.76 17.84 -31.04
C LYS A 318 5.88 17.29 -32.17
N PHE A 319 4.80 16.57 -31.87
CA PHE A 319 3.83 16.12 -32.88
C PHE A 319 3.21 17.30 -33.64
N LEU A 320 2.78 18.36 -32.94
CA LEU A 320 2.20 19.58 -33.53
C LEU A 320 3.20 20.34 -34.41
N ASN A 321 4.51 20.22 -34.16
CA ASN A 321 5.53 20.74 -35.07
C ASN A 321 5.81 19.78 -36.24
N ARG A 322 5.74 18.45 -36.06
CA ARG A 322 5.87 17.47 -37.16
C ARG A 322 4.76 17.62 -38.21
N ILE A 323 3.52 17.96 -37.83
CA ILE A 323 2.40 18.13 -38.78
C ILE A 323 2.39 19.49 -39.52
N LYS A 324 3.32 20.42 -39.20
CA LYS A 324 3.53 21.66 -39.99
C LYS A 324 4.39 21.42 -41.24
N ASP A 325 5.22 20.39 -41.21
CA ASP A 325 6.01 19.93 -42.36
C ASP A 325 5.09 19.09 -43.27
N PRO A 326 4.89 19.47 -44.55
CA PRO A 326 3.96 18.77 -45.44
C PRO A 326 4.31 17.30 -45.69
N ILE A 327 5.60 16.97 -45.78
CA ILE A 327 6.08 15.60 -46.06
C ILE A 327 5.84 14.72 -44.82
N LYS A 328 6.18 15.24 -43.64
CA LYS A 328 5.91 14.56 -42.36
C LYS A 328 4.41 14.44 -42.10
N LYS A 329 3.60 15.46 -42.40
CA LYS A 329 2.13 15.39 -42.29
C LYS A 329 1.55 14.33 -43.22
N ALA A 330 1.96 14.28 -44.49
CA ALA A 330 1.48 13.29 -45.44
C ALA A 330 1.80 11.85 -44.99
N LYS A 331 3.02 11.61 -44.48
CA LYS A 331 3.41 10.31 -43.89
C LYS A 331 2.56 9.96 -42.66
N ILE A 332 2.40 10.90 -41.72
CA ILE A 332 1.56 10.74 -40.52
C ILE A 332 0.12 10.41 -40.91
N LYS A 333 -0.47 11.12 -41.88
CA LYS A 333 -1.82 10.85 -42.38
C LYS A 333 -1.95 9.44 -42.93
N LYS A 334 -1.02 8.99 -43.79
CA LYS A 334 -1.03 7.63 -44.37
C LYS A 334 -0.96 6.55 -43.30
N GLU A 335 -0.16 6.74 -42.25
CA GLU A 335 -0.05 5.79 -41.15
C GLU A 335 -1.26 5.83 -40.19
N ILE A 336 -1.92 6.98 -40.02
CA ILE A 336 -3.21 7.05 -39.32
C ILE A 336 -4.31 6.33 -40.13
N VAL A 337 -4.37 6.51 -41.45
CA VAL A 337 -5.28 5.76 -42.34
C VAL A 337 -5.05 4.26 -42.19
N PHE A 338 -3.79 3.80 -42.19
CA PHE A 338 -3.46 2.40 -41.96
C PHE A 338 -4.00 1.87 -40.61
N ASN A 339 -3.89 2.65 -39.53
CA ASN A 339 -4.41 2.26 -38.21
C ASN A 339 -5.95 2.31 -38.12
N ILE A 340 -6.61 3.22 -38.85
CA ILE A 340 -8.07 3.25 -39.00
C ILE A 340 -8.54 2.00 -39.78
N VAL A 341 -7.83 1.59 -40.82
CA VAL A 341 -8.20 0.41 -41.62
C VAL A 341 -7.92 -0.90 -40.88
N ASN A 342 -6.76 -1.06 -40.24
CA ASN A 342 -6.26 -2.37 -39.79
C ASN A 342 -6.23 -2.61 -38.28
N ASP A 343 -6.19 -1.57 -37.44
CA ASP A 343 -6.11 -1.67 -35.97
C ASP A 343 -7.45 -1.27 -35.32
N ARG A 344 -7.75 0.03 -35.20
CA ARG A 344 -8.82 0.53 -34.33
C ARG A 344 -10.10 1.01 -35.02
N GLY A 345 -10.23 0.88 -36.34
CA GLY A 345 -11.47 1.25 -37.06
C GLY A 345 -12.02 0.17 -38.01
N GLY A 346 -11.23 -0.81 -38.45
CA GLY A 346 -11.67 -1.79 -39.44
C GLY A 346 -12.23 -1.16 -40.72
N GLY A 347 -11.69 0.00 -41.12
CA GLY A 347 -12.13 0.79 -42.29
C GLY A 347 -13.36 1.69 -42.07
N ASP A 348 -14.08 1.56 -40.95
CA ASP A 348 -15.33 2.26 -40.68
C ASP A 348 -15.17 3.28 -39.54
N LEU A 349 -15.39 4.57 -39.85
CA LEU A 349 -15.29 5.65 -38.85
C LEU A 349 -16.38 5.57 -37.77
N ARG A 350 -17.47 4.82 -37.97
CA ARG A 350 -18.51 4.59 -36.95
C ARG A 350 -18.01 3.70 -35.80
N ARG A 351 -17.01 2.85 -36.04
CA ARG A 351 -16.40 1.99 -35.00
C ARG A 351 -15.52 2.76 -34.01
N ILE A 352 -15.27 4.06 -34.25
CA ILE A 352 -14.51 4.97 -33.38
C ILE A 352 -15.50 5.94 -32.72
N GLN A 353 -15.98 5.62 -31.52
CA GLN A 353 -16.91 6.44 -30.74
C GLN A 353 -16.14 7.30 -29.72
N PHE A 354 -16.51 8.57 -29.57
CA PHE A 354 -15.89 9.50 -28.61
C PHE A 354 -16.42 9.30 -27.19
N GLY A 355 -15.51 9.13 -26.23
CA GLY A 355 -15.83 8.96 -24.82
C GLY A 355 -15.58 10.21 -23.95
N LEU A 356 -14.43 10.86 -24.10
CA LEU A 356 -14.11 12.08 -23.36
C LEU A 356 -13.39 13.08 -24.27
N VAL A 357 -14.00 14.25 -24.48
CA VAL A 357 -13.61 15.28 -25.43
C VAL A 357 -13.70 16.65 -24.76
N LYS A 358 -12.73 16.94 -23.88
CA LYS A 358 -12.77 18.13 -22.99
C LYS A 358 -12.94 19.48 -23.72
N TRP A 359 -12.41 19.59 -24.94
CA TRP A 359 -12.48 20.78 -25.79
C TRP A 359 -13.78 20.88 -26.60
N ASN A 360 -14.54 19.79 -26.75
CA ASN A 360 -15.86 19.80 -27.39
C ASN A 360 -16.75 18.67 -26.87
N ARG A 361 -17.40 18.92 -25.72
CA ARG A 361 -18.32 17.97 -25.06
C ARG A 361 -19.46 17.48 -25.97
N LYS A 362 -19.85 18.25 -27.01
CA LYS A 362 -20.93 17.87 -27.95
C LYS A 362 -20.56 16.67 -28.85
N LEU A 363 -19.30 16.24 -28.86
CA LEU A 363 -18.86 15.02 -29.56
C LEU A 363 -18.96 13.77 -28.70
N GLU A 364 -19.10 13.87 -27.37
CA GLU A 364 -19.17 12.70 -26.49
C GLU A 364 -20.42 11.85 -26.83
N GLY A 365 -20.23 10.52 -26.91
CA GLY A 365 -21.22 9.57 -27.41
C GLY A 365 -21.34 9.47 -28.94
N LYS A 366 -20.88 10.48 -29.70
CA LYS A 366 -20.86 10.47 -31.17
C LYS A 366 -19.66 9.72 -31.73
N THR A 367 -19.68 9.40 -33.02
CA THR A 367 -18.57 8.74 -33.72
C THR A 367 -17.71 9.70 -34.53
N LEU A 368 -16.53 9.22 -34.95
CA LEU A 368 -15.66 9.93 -35.89
C LEU A 368 -16.32 10.13 -37.27
N HIS A 369 -17.22 9.22 -37.65
CA HIS A 369 -18.12 9.38 -38.81
C HIS A 369 -19.02 10.60 -38.63
N ASP A 370 -19.71 10.71 -37.49
CA ASP A 370 -20.68 11.80 -37.26
C ASP A 370 -19.99 13.15 -37.18
N TRP A 371 -18.76 13.21 -36.64
CA TRP A 371 -17.97 14.44 -36.65
C TRP A 371 -17.53 14.85 -38.06
N ALA A 372 -17.24 13.89 -38.95
CA ALA A 372 -17.01 14.19 -40.36
C ALA A 372 -18.26 14.79 -41.03
N ILE A 373 -19.45 14.21 -40.78
CA ILE A 373 -20.72 14.75 -41.28
C ILE A 373 -21.00 16.17 -40.73
N ILE A 374 -20.79 16.40 -39.42
CA ILE A 374 -20.91 17.73 -38.77
C ILE A 374 -19.94 18.75 -39.39
N LYS A 375 -18.80 18.30 -39.93
CA LYS A 375 -17.80 19.12 -40.63
C LYS A 375 -18.05 19.28 -42.14
N GLY A 376 -19.11 18.69 -42.69
CA GLY A 376 -19.37 18.67 -44.14
C GLY A 376 -18.41 17.79 -44.95
N LEU A 377 -17.67 16.89 -44.29
CA LEU A 377 -16.67 16.01 -44.90
C LEU A 377 -17.28 14.65 -45.25
N LYS A 378 -16.91 14.08 -46.41
CA LYS A 378 -17.18 12.66 -46.71
C LYS A 378 -16.48 11.78 -45.66
N PRO A 379 -17.16 10.82 -45.01
CA PRO A 379 -16.61 10.06 -43.88
C PRO A 379 -15.68 8.91 -44.32
N THR A 380 -14.59 9.24 -45.03
CA THR A 380 -13.56 8.29 -45.49
C THR A 380 -12.40 8.20 -44.48
N PRO A 381 -11.60 7.11 -44.48
CA PRO A 381 -10.42 6.98 -43.62
C PRO A 381 -9.45 8.17 -43.71
N GLU A 382 -9.29 8.78 -44.89
CA GLU A 382 -8.40 9.91 -45.14
C GLU A 382 -8.88 11.19 -44.44
N ASN A 383 -10.19 11.43 -44.43
CA ASN A 383 -10.78 12.55 -43.70
C ASN A 383 -10.83 12.25 -42.19
N GLY A 384 -11.10 11.00 -41.80
CA GLY A 384 -10.93 10.53 -40.43
C GLY A 384 -9.51 10.76 -39.90
N ALA A 385 -8.48 10.57 -40.74
CA ALA A 385 -7.09 10.83 -40.37
C ALA A 385 -6.77 12.32 -40.18
N GLU A 386 -7.37 13.24 -40.96
CA GLU A 386 -7.29 14.68 -40.70
C GLU A 386 -7.98 15.04 -39.37
N LEU A 387 -9.17 14.50 -39.12
CA LEU A 387 -9.92 14.72 -37.88
C LEU A 387 -9.19 14.16 -36.63
N VAL A 388 -8.48 13.04 -36.75
CA VAL A 388 -7.59 12.53 -35.68
C VAL A 388 -6.46 13.52 -35.38
N MET A 389 -5.88 14.17 -36.40
CA MET A 389 -4.87 15.22 -36.20
C MET A 389 -5.49 16.49 -35.59
N GLU A 390 -6.68 16.90 -36.03
CA GLU A 390 -7.42 18.04 -35.47
C GLU A 390 -7.79 17.82 -34.00
N ALA A 391 -8.28 16.63 -33.66
CA ALA A 391 -8.59 16.27 -32.27
C ALA A 391 -7.36 16.39 -31.37
N ILE A 392 -6.15 16.09 -31.88
CA ILE A 392 -4.90 16.22 -31.13
C ILE A 392 -4.41 17.67 -31.07
N GLN A 393 -4.62 18.47 -32.13
CA GLN A 393 -4.42 19.93 -32.10
C GLN A 393 -5.25 20.58 -30.99
N ASN A 394 -6.51 20.15 -30.81
CA ASN A 394 -7.41 20.64 -29.77
C ASN A 394 -7.17 20.05 -28.36
N GLY A 395 -6.12 19.23 -28.17
CA GLY A 395 -5.73 18.67 -26.85
C GLY A 395 -6.04 17.19 -26.63
N GLY A 396 -6.56 16.50 -27.65
CA GLY A 396 -6.81 15.05 -27.67
C GLY A 396 -8.21 14.65 -27.20
N ALA A 397 -8.53 13.37 -27.40
CA ALA A 397 -9.78 12.75 -26.96
C ALA A 397 -9.51 11.33 -26.42
N SER A 398 -10.45 10.78 -25.65
CA SER A 398 -10.58 9.34 -25.40
C SER A 398 -11.73 8.78 -26.22
N CYS A 399 -11.58 7.54 -26.70
CA CYS A 399 -12.54 6.87 -27.58
C CYS A 399 -12.78 5.42 -27.17
N ILE A 400 -13.97 4.92 -27.50
CA ILE A 400 -14.35 3.51 -27.57
C ILE A 400 -14.09 3.01 -29.00
N TYR A 401 -13.59 1.80 -29.15
CA TYR A 401 -13.27 1.17 -30.44
C TYR A 401 -13.92 -0.20 -30.56
N HIS A 402 -14.84 -0.37 -31.51
CA HIS A 402 -15.61 -1.59 -31.73
C HIS A 402 -14.88 -2.51 -32.73
N VAL A 403 -13.95 -3.34 -32.23
CA VAL A 403 -12.93 -4.02 -33.06
C VAL A 403 -12.57 -5.45 -32.66
N LEU A 404 -13.29 -6.06 -31.70
CA LEU A 404 -13.12 -7.46 -31.28
C LEU A 404 -14.29 -8.32 -31.80
N SER A 405 -14.08 -9.62 -31.95
CA SER A 405 -15.14 -10.59 -32.22
C SER A 405 -15.75 -11.15 -30.91
N ASP A 406 -17.03 -11.50 -30.92
CA ASP A 406 -17.66 -12.21 -29.79
C ASP A 406 -17.03 -13.60 -29.60
N GLU A 407 -16.65 -14.28 -30.68
CA GLU A 407 -16.08 -15.63 -30.62
C GLU A 407 -14.66 -15.66 -30.04
N ASP A 408 -13.86 -14.59 -30.15
CA ASP A 408 -12.59 -14.48 -29.44
C ASP A 408 -12.78 -14.08 -27.97
N VAL A 409 -13.74 -13.19 -27.66
CA VAL A 409 -14.08 -12.82 -26.28
C VAL A 409 -14.55 -14.06 -25.52
N GLU A 410 -15.51 -14.83 -26.05
CA GLU A 410 -15.96 -16.07 -25.41
C GLU A 410 -14.86 -17.11 -25.24
N ARG A 411 -13.99 -17.28 -26.25
CA ARG A 411 -12.95 -18.33 -26.24
C ARG A 411 -11.86 -18.04 -25.22
N ILE A 412 -11.46 -16.77 -25.09
CA ILE A 412 -10.54 -16.33 -24.04
C ILE A 412 -11.23 -16.43 -22.67
N MET A 413 -12.49 -16.00 -22.54
CA MET A 413 -13.26 -16.11 -21.30
C MET A 413 -13.41 -17.56 -20.80
N LYS A 414 -13.68 -18.51 -21.71
CA LYS A 414 -13.77 -19.95 -21.45
C LYS A 414 -12.46 -20.57 -20.95
N HIS A 415 -11.31 -20.02 -21.32
CA HIS A 415 -10.01 -20.61 -20.99
C HIS A 415 -9.74 -20.68 -19.46
N PRO A 416 -9.26 -21.80 -18.89
CA PRO A 416 -9.15 -21.99 -17.43
C PRO A 416 -8.25 -20.99 -16.70
N LEU A 417 -7.30 -20.36 -17.40
CA LEU A 417 -6.33 -19.40 -16.86
C LEU A 417 -6.71 -17.92 -17.07
N THR A 418 -7.91 -17.64 -17.60
CA THR A 418 -8.45 -16.27 -17.74
C THR A 418 -9.26 -15.88 -16.51
N MET A 419 -8.86 -14.78 -15.87
CA MET A 419 -9.59 -14.10 -14.79
C MET A 419 -10.53 -13.02 -15.36
N THR A 420 -11.50 -12.58 -14.57
CA THR A 420 -12.27 -11.36 -14.91
C THR A 420 -11.50 -10.12 -14.45
N GLY A 421 -11.35 -9.14 -15.36
CA GLY A 421 -10.87 -7.80 -15.04
C GLY A 421 -11.72 -6.78 -15.80
N SER A 422 -12.08 -5.65 -15.18
CA SER A 422 -13.04 -4.72 -15.83
C SER A 422 -12.41 -3.84 -16.91
N ASP A 423 -11.11 -3.53 -16.78
CA ASP A 423 -10.48 -2.37 -17.45
C ASP A 423 -11.32 -1.09 -17.24
N GLY A 424 -11.94 -1.03 -16.06
CA GLY A 424 -12.87 0.00 -15.63
C GLY A 424 -12.14 1.16 -14.99
N ARG A 425 -12.54 2.38 -15.33
CA ARG A 425 -12.08 3.59 -14.64
C ARG A 425 -13.13 4.07 -13.66
N LEU A 426 -12.71 4.46 -12.46
CA LEU A 426 -13.61 5.13 -11.52
C LEU A 426 -14.15 6.42 -12.13
N THR A 427 -15.48 6.56 -12.15
CA THR A 427 -16.15 7.71 -12.75
C THR A 427 -17.41 8.12 -11.98
N GLU A 428 -17.77 9.38 -12.15
CA GLU A 428 -19.01 9.99 -11.69
C GLU A 428 -20.12 9.79 -12.75
N PRO A 429 -21.39 9.56 -12.35
CA PRO A 429 -22.53 9.63 -13.27
C PRO A 429 -22.56 10.97 -14.04
N GLY A 430 -22.78 10.92 -15.36
CA GLY A 430 -22.82 12.10 -16.23
C GLY A 430 -21.45 12.69 -16.62
N SER A 431 -20.34 12.10 -16.15
CA SER A 431 -18.99 12.60 -16.44
C SER A 431 -18.41 11.99 -17.73
N GLY A 432 -18.82 12.56 -18.87
CA GLY A 432 -18.43 12.11 -20.21
C GLY A 432 -19.31 10.99 -20.75
N HIS A 433 -18.77 10.18 -21.67
CA HIS A 433 -19.42 9.01 -22.25
C HIS A 433 -18.53 7.77 -22.08
N PRO A 434 -18.44 7.20 -20.87
CA PRO A 434 -17.53 6.10 -20.56
C PRO A 434 -17.88 4.81 -21.29
N HIS A 435 -16.94 3.85 -21.32
CA HIS A 435 -17.26 2.49 -21.77
C HIS A 435 -18.12 1.78 -20.70
N PRO A 436 -19.24 1.10 -21.05
CA PRO A 436 -20.11 0.43 -20.09
C PRO A 436 -19.44 -0.57 -19.13
N ARG A 437 -18.26 -1.13 -19.48
CA ARG A 437 -17.44 -1.98 -18.60
C ARG A 437 -17.06 -1.32 -17.27
N TRP A 438 -17.07 0.02 -17.19
CA TRP A 438 -16.81 0.78 -15.96
C TRP A 438 -17.94 0.64 -14.92
N TYR A 439 -19.13 0.19 -15.34
CA TYR A 439 -20.31 -0.03 -14.50
C TYR A 439 -20.84 -1.48 -14.53
N GLY A 440 -20.49 -2.28 -15.56
CA GLY A 440 -21.18 -3.54 -15.84
C GLY A 440 -20.34 -4.82 -15.90
N ALA A 441 -19.00 -4.77 -15.89
CA ALA A 441 -18.16 -5.92 -16.20
C ALA A 441 -18.47 -7.20 -15.40
N PHE A 442 -18.55 -7.17 -14.07
CA PHE A 442 -18.80 -8.41 -13.30
C PHE A 442 -20.26 -8.91 -13.44
N PRO A 443 -21.30 -8.07 -13.32
CA PRO A 443 -22.68 -8.43 -13.63
C PRO A 443 -22.88 -8.97 -15.06
N ARG A 444 -22.15 -8.45 -16.06
CA ARG A 444 -22.22 -8.95 -17.44
C ARG A 444 -21.75 -10.39 -17.56
N VAL A 445 -20.69 -10.78 -16.84
CA VAL A 445 -20.24 -12.19 -16.82
C VAL A 445 -21.35 -13.08 -16.26
N LEU A 446 -22.00 -12.65 -15.17
CA LEU A 446 -22.97 -13.48 -14.42
C LEU A 446 -24.37 -13.53 -15.08
N GLY A 447 -24.83 -12.43 -15.68
CA GLY A 447 -26.07 -12.40 -16.46
C GLY A 447 -25.87 -12.90 -17.88
N HIS A 448 -25.13 -12.12 -18.69
CA HIS A 448 -25.05 -12.36 -20.12
C HIS A 448 -24.26 -13.62 -20.48
N TYR A 449 -23.08 -13.83 -19.88
CA TYR A 449 -22.23 -14.96 -20.27
C TYR A 449 -22.52 -16.26 -19.51
N VAL A 450 -23.02 -16.22 -18.27
CA VAL A 450 -23.46 -17.42 -17.54
C VAL A 450 -24.93 -17.73 -17.83
N ARG A 451 -25.89 -16.91 -17.38
CA ARG A 451 -27.33 -17.22 -17.50
C ARG A 451 -27.83 -17.24 -18.94
N GLU A 452 -27.54 -16.21 -19.75
CA GLU A 452 -28.14 -16.05 -21.07
C GLU A 452 -27.44 -16.86 -22.17
N LYS A 453 -26.10 -16.85 -22.23
CA LYS A 453 -25.33 -17.51 -23.29
C LYS A 453 -24.68 -18.85 -22.91
N GLY A 454 -24.72 -19.27 -21.64
CA GLY A 454 -24.14 -20.55 -21.20
C GLY A 454 -22.63 -20.71 -21.45
N VAL A 455 -21.89 -19.62 -21.57
CA VAL A 455 -20.45 -19.56 -21.91
C VAL A 455 -19.58 -20.08 -20.76
N LEU A 456 -20.03 -19.88 -19.52
CA LEU A 456 -19.41 -20.36 -18.30
C LEU A 456 -20.47 -20.96 -17.37
N LYS A 457 -20.06 -21.89 -16.49
CA LYS A 457 -20.84 -22.23 -15.30
C LYS A 457 -20.72 -21.12 -14.25
N LEU A 458 -21.73 -20.97 -13.40
CA LEU A 458 -21.75 -19.94 -12.36
C LEU A 458 -20.58 -20.08 -11.39
N GLU A 459 -20.26 -21.30 -10.97
CA GLU A 459 -19.15 -21.58 -10.04
C GLU A 459 -17.77 -21.30 -10.66
N ASP A 460 -17.61 -21.55 -11.97
CA ASP A 460 -16.40 -21.21 -12.71
C ASP A 460 -16.25 -19.70 -12.90
N ALA A 461 -17.33 -19.00 -13.24
CA ALA A 461 -17.34 -17.54 -13.32
C ALA A 461 -16.99 -16.91 -11.97
N ILE A 462 -17.65 -17.32 -10.89
CA ILE A 462 -17.36 -16.84 -9.53
C ILE A 462 -15.90 -17.17 -9.14
N ARG A 463 -15.37 -18.36 -9.45
CA ARG A 463 -13.95 -18.69 -9.24
C ARG A 463 -13.02 -17.75 -9.99
N LYS A 464 -13.31 -17.44 -11.27
CA LYS A 464 -12.52 -16.56 -12.16
C LYS A 464 -12.48 -15.09 -11.70
N MET A 465 -13.47 -14.64 -10.93
CA MET A 465 -13.50 -13.31 -10.32
C MET A 465 -13.22 -13.29 -8.80
N THR A 466 -12.90 -14.42 -8.17
CA THR A 466 -12.63 -14.49 -6.72
C THR A 466 -11.34 -15.24 -6.39
N SER A 467 -11.35 -16.58 -6.35
CA SER A 467 -10.19 -17.32 -5.83
C SER A 467 -9.03 -17.43 -6.82
N LEU A 468 -9.27 -17.33 -8.14
CA LEU A 468 -8.22 -17.32 -9.15
C LEU A 468 -7.35 -16.03 -9.07
N PRO A 469 -7.91 -14.80 -9.12
CA PRO A 469 -7.12 -13.58 -8.92
C PRO A 469 -6.50 -13.50 -7.51
N ALA A 470 -7.21 -13.94 -6.45
CA ALA A 470 -6.62 -14.02 -5.12
C ALA A 470 -5.37 -14.93 -5.08
N ALA A 471 -5.42 -16.08 -5.76
CA ALA A 471 -4.28 -17.00 -5.88
C ALA A 471 -3.12 -16.40 -6.71
N ARG A 472 -3.41 -15.81 -7.88
CA ARG A 472 -2.39 -15.19 -8.76
C ARG A 472 -1.57 -14.13 -8.02
N VAL A 473 -2.21 -13.17 -7.35
CA VAL A 473 -1.47 -12.11 -6.64
C VAL A 473 -0.94 -12.56 -5.27
N GLY A 474 -1.39 -13.72 -4.76
CA GLY A 474 -1.00 -14.28 -3.46
C GLY A 474 -1.77 -13.70 -2.26
N LEU A 475 -2.94 -13.09 -2.50
CA LEU A 475 -3.77 -12.40 -1.51
C LEU A 475 -4.32 -13.38 -0.46
N LYS A 476 -3.80 -13.29 0.77
CA LYS A 476 -4.16 -14.19 1.86
C LYS A 476 -5.56 -13.87 2.42
N GLN A 477 -6.31 -14.92 2.78
CA GLN A 477 -7.57 -14.82 3.53
C GLN A 477 -8.70 -14.01 2.84
N ARG A 478 -8.68 -13.86 1.50
CA ARG A 478 -9.76 -13.29 0.67
C ARG A 478 -10.08 -14.21 -0.51
N GLY A 479 -11.13 -13.90 -1.28
CA GLY A 479 -11.49 -14.62 -2.50
C GLY A 479 -12.07 -16.03 -2.31
N LYS A 480 -12.37 -16.46 -1.07
CA LYS A 480 -13.13 -17.69 -0.76
C LYS A 480 -14.01 -17.47 0.47
N ILE A 481 -15.15 -18.15 0.53
CA ILE A 481 -15.97 -18.22 1.75
C ILE A 481 -15.42 -19.35 2.63
N LYS A 482 -14.77 -18.99 3.75
CA LYS A 482 -14.21 -19.93 4.73
C LYS A 482 -14.09 -19.27 6.11
N PRO A 483 -14.31 -19.99 7.22
CA PRO A 483 -13.96 -19.52 8.56
C PRO A 483 -12.54 -18.95 8.66
N GLY A 484 -12.40 -17.81 9.34
CA GLY A 484 -11.16 -17.04 9.47
C GLY A 484 -10.82 -16.13 8.28
N TYR A 485 -11.52 -16.22 7.13
CA TYR A 485 -11.29 -15.30 6.02
C TYR A 485 -11.99 -13.95 6.26
N TYR A 486 -11.57 -12.91 5.54
CA TYR A 486 -12.26 -11.61 5.58
C TYR A 486 -13.69 -11.76 5.03
N ALA A 487 -14.62 -11.04 5.65
CA ALA A 487 -16.01 -10.95 5.20
C ALA A 487 -16.14 -9.95 4.02
N ASP A 488 -15.43 -10.24 2.93
CA ASP A 488 -15.69 -9.68 1.62
C ASP A 488 -16.69 -10.62 0.92
N LEU A 489 -17.93 -10.19 0.72
CA LEU A 489 -19.03 -11.03 0.23
C LEU A 489 -19.92 -10.25 -0.74
N VAL A 490 -20.48 -10.95 -1.74
CA VAL A 490 -21.59 -10.44 -2.57
C VAL A 490 -22.76 -11.39 -2.43
N VAL A 491 -23.96 -10.85 -2.29
CA VAL A 491 -25.23 -11.57 -2.36
C VAL A 491 -26.02 -11.04 -3.55
N PHE A 492 -26.43 -11.92 -4.45
CA PHE A 492 -27.12 -11.55 -5.68
C PHE A 492 -28.23 -12.54 -6.06
N ASP A 493 -29.21 -12.03 -6.79
CA ASP A 493 -30.26 -12.79 -7.45
C ASP A 493 -29.68 -13.34 -8.78
N PRO A 494 -29.52 -14.67 -8.93
CA PRO A 494 -28.93 -15.25 -10.15
C PRO A 494 -29.82 -15.05 -11.39
N GLU A 495 -31.13 -14.98 -11.21
CA GLU A 495 -32.09 -14.81 -12.31
C GLU A 495 -32.12 -13.36 -12.82
N LYS A 496 -31.78 -12.38 -11.96
CA LYS A 496 -31.83 -10.94 -12.30
C LYS A 496 -30.50 -10.24 -12.50
N ILE A 497 -29.37 -10.82 -12.07
CA ILE A 497 -28.07 -10.13 -12.18
C ILE A 497 -27.71 -9.83 -13.65
N ILE A 498 -27.48 -8.56 -13.98
CA ILE A 498 -27.15 -8.12 -15.34
C ILE A 498 -26.53 -6.71 -15.34
N ASP A 499 -25.75 -6.36 -16.36
CA ASP A 499 -25.33 -4.99 -16.62
C ASP A 499 -26.39 -4.18 -17.36
N LYS A 500 -26.72 -3.00 -16.84
CA LYS A 500 -27.65 -2.06 -17.48
C LYS A 500 -26.94 -1.03 -18.38
N ALA A 501 -25.64 -0.80 -18.15
CA ALA A 501 -24.85 0.16 -18.91
C ALA A 501 -24.65 -0.30 -20.37
N THR A 502 -24.99 0.56 -21.33
CA THR A 502 -24.85 0.30 -22.77
C THR A 502 -23.82 1.23 -23.42
N PHE A 503 -23.55 1.05 -24.72
CA PHE A 503 -22.70 1.98 -25.48
C PHE A 503 -23.40 3.31 -25.84
N THR A 504 -24.71 3.41 -25.65
CA THR A 504 -25.50 4.64 -25.83
C THR A 504 -25.81 5.32 -24.49
N GLU A 505 -25.97 4.54 -23.42
CA GLU A 505 -26.33 5.01 -22.08
C GLU A 505 -25.43 4.33 -21.02
N PRO A 506 -24.15 4.73 -20.92
CA PRO A 506 -23.15 4.00 -20.15
C PRO A 506 -23.18 4.26 -18.64
N HIS A 507 -23.90 5.28 -18.17
CA HIS A 507 -23.97 5.69 -16.76
C HIS A 507 -25.08 4.98 -15.96
N GLN A 508 -25.25 3.68 -16.16
CA GLN A 508 -26.28 2.89 -15.47
C GLN A 508 -25.66 1.85 -14.52
N TYR A 509 -26.10 1.84 -13.27
CA TYR A 509 -25.70 0.80 -12.31
C TYR A 509 -26.37 -0.55 -12.65
N PRO A 510 -25.72 -1.69 -12.30
CA PRO A 510 -26.24 -3.01 -12.61
C PRO A 510 -27.43 -3.41 -11.72
N GLU A 511 -28.13 -4.46 -12.13
CA GLU A 511 -29.29 -5.01 -11.44
C GLU A 511 -28.94 -6.35 -10.74
N GLY A 512 -29.80 -6.83 -9.85
CA GLY A 512 -29.71 -8.14 -9.19
C GLY A 512 -28.69 -8.28 -8.04
N ILE A 513 -27.81 -7.29 -7.80
CA ILE A 513 -26.92 -7.28 -6.63
C ILE A 513 -27.69 -6.75 -5.42
N HIS A 514 -27.94 -7.62 -4.43
CA HIS A 514 -28.75 -7.29 -3.25
C HIS A 514 -27.89 -6.76 -2.10
N TYR A 515 -26.81 -7.46 -1.75
CA TYR A 515 -25.94 -7.05 -0.64
C TYR A 515 -24.46 -7.15 -1.02
N VAL A 516 -23.65 -6.20 -0.56
CA VAL A 516 -22.19 -6.25 -0.68
C VAL A 516 -21.58 -5.95 0.68
N PHE A 517 -20.70 -6.84 1.14
CA PHE A 517 -19.91 -6.67 2.36
C PHE A 517 -18.44 -6.51 1.98
N ILE A 518 -17.77 -5.56 2.61
CA ILE A 518 -16.34 -5.30 2.42
C ILE A 518 -15.74 -5.23 3.83
N ASN A 519 -14.82 -6.14 4.14
CA ASN A 519 -14.30 -6.32 5.50
C ASN A 519 -15.41 -6.41 6.57
N GLY A 520 -16.52 -7.10 6.28
CA GLY A 520 -17.67 -7.28 7.18
C GLY A 520 -18.62 -6.08 7.28
N THR A 521 -18.23 -4.89 6.82
CA THR A 521 -19.13 -3.73 6.75
C THR A 521 -20.03 -3.83 5.52
N LEU A 522 -21.33 -3.60 5.72
CA LEU A 522 -22.32 -3.52 4.67
C LEU A 522 -22.10 -2.25 3.82
N ALA A 523 -21.85 -2.42 2.53
CA ALA A 523 -21.63 -1.33 1.56
C ALA A 523 -22.81 -1.15 0.60
N ILE A 524 -23.60 -2.21 0.36
CA ILE A 524 -24.87 -2.19 -0.36
C ILE A 524 -25.91 -2.98 0.44
N ASP A 525 -27.10 -2.41 0.63
CA ASP A 525 -28.24 -3.00 1.33
C ASP A 525 -29.47 -2.99 0.42
N LYS A 526 -29.97 -4.17 0.04
CA LYS A 526 -31.10 -4.37 -0.91
C LYS A 526 -30.94 -3.54 -2.20
N GLY A 527 -29.73 -3.57 -2.78
CA GLY A 527 -29.36 -2.80 -3.98
C GLY A 527 -29.02 -1.32 -3.74
N LYS A 528 -29.33 -0.76 -2.56
CA LYS A 528 -29.00 0.63 -2.21
C LYS A 528 -27.55 0.75 -1.74
N PHE A 529 -26.77 1.56 -2.44
CA PHE A 529 -25.41 1.92 -2.02
C PHE A 529 -25.42 2.77 -0.73
N LEU A 530 -24.58 2.39 0.24
CA LEU A 530 -24.55 3.01 1.59
C LEU A 530 -23.43 4.06 1.77
N ASN A 531 -22.68 4.39 0.72
CA ASN A 531 -21.61 5.39 0.72
C ASN A 531 -20.58 5.22 1.85
N GLN A 532 -20.18 3.96 2.12
CA GLN A 532 -19.25 3.60 3.18
C GLN A 532 -17.80 3.53 2.68
N ARG A 533 -16.83 3.68 3.60
CA ARG A 533 -15.38 3.56 3.33
C ARG A 533 -14.68 2.44 4.14
N PRO A 534 -15.13 1.16 4.07
CA PRO A 534 -14.59 0.06 4.89
C PRO A 534 -13.37 -0.67 4.28
N GLY A 535 -12.98 -0.31 3.06
CA GLY A 535 -11.86 -0.89 2.33
C GLY A 535 -10.50 -0.64 2.98
N GLN A 536 -9.53 -1.50 2.67
CA GLN A 536 -8.16 -1.39 3.17
C GLN A 536 -7.16 -1.25 2.02
N VAL A 537 -6.15 -0.40 2.24
CA VAL A 537 -4.97 -0.37 1.39
C VAL A 537 -4.15 -1.61 1.70
N LEU A 538 -4.03 -2.49 0.71
CA LEU A 538 -3.34 -3.77 0.78
C LEU A 538 -1.90 -3.57 0.32
N ARG A 539 -0.94 -3.78 1.22
CA ARG A 539 0.49 -3.73 0.92
C ARG A 539 1.06 -5.15 0.82
N ARG A 540 2.02 -5.38 -0.09
CA ARG A 540 2.79 -6.62 -0.12
C ARG A 540 3.85 -6.57 0.99
N SER A 541 3.81 -7.54 1.90
CA SER A 541 4.80 -7.68 2.98
C SER A 541 6.00 -8.50 2.50
N HIS A 542 7.14 -7.85 2.30
CA HIS A 542 8.34 -8.50 1.74
C HIS A 542 9.22 -9.27 2.73
N HIS A 543 8.89 -9.23 4.03
CA HIS A 543 9.54 -10.07 5.04
C HIS A 543 8.49 -11.03 5.62
N SER A 544 8.74 -12.34 5.46
CA SER A 544 7.87 -13.41 5.98
C SER A 544 8.23 -13.84 7.40
N HIS A 545 8.96 -13.01 8.13
CA HIS A 545 9.04 -13.11 9.59
C HIS A 545 7.71 -12.61 10.17
N SER A 546 7.09 -13.41 11.04
CA SER A 546 5.95 -12.97 11.83
C SER A 546 6.39 -11.76 12.65
N THR A 547 5.72 -10.61 12.48
CA THR A 547 6.12 -9.32 13.06
C THR A 547 6.13 -9.39 14.59
N VAL A 548 7.29 -9.71 15.18
CA VAL A 548 7.41 -9.94 16.63
C VAL A 548 7.37 -8.60 17.32
N TYR A 549 6.34 -8.37 18.13
CA TYR A 549 6.36 -7.29 19.12
C TYR A 549 6.90 -7.88 20.43
N PRO A 550 7.96 -7.32 21.02
CA PRO A 550 8.43 -7.78 22.33
C PRO A 550 7.34 -7.52 23.37
N GLY A 551 7.12 -8.49 24.26
CA GLY A 551 6.33 -8.26 25.46
C GLY A 551 7.21 -7.71 26.59
N GLU A 552 6.83 -7.95 27.85
CA GLU A 552 7.67 -7.70 29.04
C GLU A 552 9.13 -8.16 28.85
N LYS A 553 9.33 -9.35 28.26
CA LYS A 553 10.65 -9.94 27.98
C LYS A 553 10.94 -9.92 26.49
N TRP A 554 12.10 -9.38 26.13
CA TRP A 554 12.61 -9.41 24.77
C TRP A 554 12.96 -10.84 24.32
N GLN A 555 12.48 -11.22 23.13
CA GLN A 555 13.03 -12.37 22.41
C GLN A 555 14.41 -12.01 21.85
N LYS A 556 15.27 -13.01 21.68
CA LYS A 556 16.59 -12.88 21.03
C LYS A 556 16.63 -13.73 19.75
N TRP A 557 17.44 -13.30 18.78
CA TRP A 557 17.90 -14.17 17.71
C TRP A 557 18.88 -15.23 18.28
N LYS A 558 18.95 -16.42 17.65
CA LYS A 558 19.80 -17.53 18.14
C LYS A 558 21.29 -17.24 17.95
N THR A 559 21.64 -16.70 16.79
CA THR A 559 22.92 -16.05 16.45
C THR A 559 22.62 -14.92 15.46
N PRO A 560 23.58 -14.02 15.16
CA PRO A 560 23.44 -13.06 14.07
C PRO A 560 23.18 -13.72 12.70
N GLU A 561 23.81 -14.85 12.39
CA GLU A 561 23.63 -15.58 11.12
C GLU A 561 22.20 -16.08 10.94
N ALA A 562 21.55 -16.50 12.03
CA ALA A 562 20.14 -16.91 12.02
C ALA A 562 19.18 -15.75 11.66
N ALA A 563 19.68 -14.52 11.62
CA ALA A 563 19.00 -13.31 11.18
C ALA A 563 19.60 -12.70 9.88
N GLY A 564 20.56 -13.38 9.25
CA GLY A 564 21.26 -12.91 8.05
C GLY A 564 22.46 -11.98 8.27
N TRP A 565 22.91 -11.79 9.52
CA TRP A 565 24.04 -10.90 9.87
C TRP A 565 25.32 -11.69 10.19
N SER A 566 26.49 -11.14 9.87
CA SER A 566 27.79 -11.75 10.22
C SER A 566 28.13 -11.55 11.69
N ASN A 567 28.27 -12.62 12.47
CA ASN A 567 28.74 -12.53 13.86
C ASN A 567 30.15 -11.92 13.94
N THR A 568 31.03 -12.20 12.98
CA THR A 568 32.36 -11.55 12.89
C THR A 568 32.25 -10.02 12.86
N LYS A 569 31.31 -9.46 12.09
CA LYS A 569 31.09 -8.00 12.06
C LYS A 569 30.41 -7.47 13.33
N ILE A 570 29.53 -8.26 13.96
CA ILE A 570 29.00 -7.92 15.29
C ILE A 570 30.10 -7.90 16.36
N ASP A 571 31.06 -8.83 16.33
CA ASP A 571 32.20 -8.87 17.25
C ASP A 571 33.23 -7.75 16.98
N GLU A 572 33.46 -7.38 15.72
CA GLU A 572 34.23 -6.17 15.36
C GLU A 572 33.56 -4.91 15.91
N ALA A 573 32.25 -4.73 15.67
CA ALA A 573 31.48 -3.59 16.17
C ALA A 573 31.47 -3.52 17.71
N LYS A 574 31.34 -4.67 18.39
CA LYS A 574 31.44 -4.76 19.85
C LYS A 574 32.82 -4.34 20.37
N LYS A 575 33.90 -4.92 19.84
CA LYS A 575 35.29 -4.53 20.20
C LYS A 575 35.54 -3.04 19.95
N TYR A 576 34.99 -2.48 18.87
CA TYR A 576 35.08 -1.05 18.63
C TYR A 576 34.28 -0.22 19.64
N ALA A 577 33.05 -0.63 19.99
CA ALA A 577 32.27 0.03 21.04
C ALA A 577 32.92 -0.02 22.43
N ASP A 578 33.62 -1.11 22.76
CA ASP A 578 34.37 -1.27 24.01
C ASP A 578 35.62 -0.34 24.07
N SER A 579 36.16 0.07 22.91
CA SER A 579 37.21 1.10 22.84
C SER A 579 36.69 2.53 23.08
N LEU A 580 35.38 2.74 22.94
CA LEU A 580 34.70 4.03 23.12
C LEU A 580 34.19 4.18 24.58
N LYS A 581 33.74 5.39 24.95
CA LYS A 581 33.09 5.63 26.26
C LYS A 581 31.60 5.27 26.23
N THR A 582 31.33 4.07 25.74
CA THR A 582 30.02 3.43 25.64
C THR A 582 29.60 2.89 27.01
N ALA A 583 28.31 2.99 27.35
CA ALA A 583 27.73 2.35 28.53
C ALA A 583 26.76 1.21 28.17
N ALA A 584 26.04 1.32 27.05
CA ALA A 584 25.23 0.23 26.51
C ALA A 584 25.01 0.38 25.00
N VAL A 585 24.95 -0.75 24.29
CA VAL A 585 24.45 -0.88 22.93
C VAL A 585 23.39 -1.97 22.88
N MET A 586 22.32 -1.73 22.12
CA MET A 586 21.28 -2.70 21.86
C MET A 586 20.83 -2.57 20.41
N VAL A 587 20.89 -3.68 19.67
CA VAL A 587 20.49 -3.78 18.27
C VAL A 587 19.28 -4.71 18.18
N VAL A 588 18.19 -4.20 17.62
CA VAL A 588 16.90 -4.89 17.50
C VAL A 588 16.50 -4.97 16.04
N LEU A 589 16.23 -6.18 15.55
CA LEU A 589 15.85 -6.51 14.18
C LEU A 589 14.62 -7.42 14.21
N ASP A 590 13.61 -7.14 13.37
CA ASP A 590 12.29 -7.79 13.39
C ASP A 590 11.60 -7.77 14.78
N GLY A 591 11.99 -6.82 15.64
CA GLY A 591 11.52 -6.72 17.03
C GLY A 591 12.08 -7.78 18.00
N LYS A 592 13.14 -8.48 17.62
CA LYS A 592 13.97 -9.30 18.52
C LYS A 592 15.34 -8.64 18.72
N ILE A 593 16.00 -8.93 19.83
CA ILE A 593 17.40 -8.54 20.03
C ILE A 593 18.28 -9.35 19.05
N LEU A 594 18.97 -8.65 18.14
CA LEU A 594 20.04 -9.22 17.33
C LEU A 594 21.31 -9.39 18.16
N THR A 595 21.67 -8.34 18.90
CA THR A 595 22.82 -8.31 19.81
C THR A 595 22.67 -7.18 20.83
N GLU A 596 23.25 -7.33 22.01
CA GLU A 596 23.27 -6.30 23.05
C GLU A 596 24.53 -6.43 23.92
N TRP A 597 25.07 -5.31 24.41
CA TRP A 597 26.20 -5.31 25.34
C TRP A 597 26.23 -4.07 26.24
N GLY A 598 26.91 -4.16 27.38
CA GLY A 598 26.92 -3.14 28.42
C GLY A 598 25.64 -3.14 29.29
N GLU A 599 25.38 -2.01 29.95
CA GLU A 599 24.33 -1.82 30.96
C GLU A 599 22.92 -1.63 30.34
N THR A 600 22.50 -2.48 29.40
CA THR A 600 21.30 -2.25 28.56
C THR A 600 20.00 -2.08 29.36
N LYS A 601 19.93 -2.68 30.55
CA LYS A 601 18.82 -2.60 31.51
C LYS A 601 18.84 -1.31 32.36
N ARG A 602 20.00 -0.68 32.57
CA ARG A 602 20.17 0.43 33.52
C ARG A 602 19.48 1.71 33.00
N PRO A 603 18.56 2.32 33.76
CA PRO A 603 18.00 3.63 33.42
C PRO A 603 19.08 4.71 33.39
N LEU A 604 19.25 5.35 32.24
CA LEU A 604 20.24 6.41 32.02
C LEU A 604 19.54 7.68 31.51
N ARG A 605 20.11 8.85 31.82
CA ARG A 605 19.61 10.17 31.42
C ARG A 605 19.36 10.23 29.90
N CYS A 606 18.14 10.58 29.48
CA CYS A 606 17.77 10.64 28.06
C CYS A 606 18.21 11.94 27.36
N HIS A 607 18.46 13.00 28.13
CA HIS A 607 18.81 14.34 27.61
C HIS A 607 17.80 14.77 26.51
N SER A 608 18.29 15.28 25.37
CA SER A 608 17.47 15.72 24.23
C SER A 608 16.58 14.64 23.59
N MET A 609 16.77 13.34 23.87
CA MET A 609 15.85 12.31 23.35
C MET A 609 14.42 12.45 23.91
N ARG A 610 14.24 13.18 25.03
CA ARG A 610 12.92 13.56 25.57
C ARG A 610 12.02 14.29 24.57
N LYS A 611 12.62 14.96 23.58
CA LYS A 611 11.94 15.83 22.61
C LYS A 611 11.24 15.00 21.53
N SER A 612 11.92 13.97 21.05
CA SER A 612 11.34 12.95 20.16
C SER A 612 10.20 12.18 20.84
N ILE A 613 10.31 11.95 22.16
CA ILE A 613 9.23 11.39 22.99
C ILE A 613 8.03 12.35 23.12
N LEU A 614 8.25 13.64 23.38
CA LEU A 614 7.14 14.62 23.36
C LEU A 614 6.49 14.68 21.96
N SER A 615 7.27 14.61 20.88
CA SER A 615 6.76 14.57 19.51
C SER A 615 5.81 13.38 19.31
N ALA A 616 6.17 12.19 19.80
CA ALA A 616 5.31 11.01 19.76
C ALA A 616 3.95 11.24 20.46
N LEU A 617 3.95 11.91 21.61
CA LEU A 617 2.74 12.23 22.38
C LEU A 617 1.85 13.27 21.69
N TYR A 618 2.43 14.22 20.94
CA TYR A 618 1.64 15.20 20.16
C TYR A 618 0.72 14.52 19.14
N GLY A 619 1.18 13.47 18.45
CA GLY A 619 0.48 12.86 17.32
C GLY A 619 -0.99 12.49 17.57
N PRO A 620 -1.30 11.67 18.60
CA PRO A 620 -2.68 11.34 18.97
C PRO A 620 -3.57 12.57 19.23
N HIS A 621 -3.04 13.59 19.91
CA HIS A 621 -3.80 14.79 20.29
C HIS A 621 -3.96 15.79 19.13
N VAL A 622 -3.07 15.76 18.14
CA VAL A 622 -3.24 16.48 16.87
C VAL A 622 -4.27 15.79 15.98
N LEU A 623 -4.23 14.45 15.84
CA LEU A 623 -5.25 13.70 15.08
C LEU A 623 -6.64 13.86 15.72
N GLY A 624 -6.72 13.79 17.05
CA GLY A 624 -7.94 14.04 17.82
C GLY A 624 -8.37 15.50 17.93
N GLY A 625 -7.74 16.42 17.18
CA GLY A 625 -8.14 17.84 17.07
C GLY A 625 -7.89 18.71 18.30
N LYS A 626 -7.47 18.15 19.44
CA LYS A 626 -7.17 18.88 20.69
C LYS A 626 -6.02 19.87 20.52
N ILE A 627 -4.95 19.45 19.83
CA ILE A 627 -3.81 20.31 19.50
C ILE A 627 -3.89 20.70 18.03
N LYS A 628 -4.17 21.97 17.75
CA LYS A 628 -4.10 22.53 16.39
C LYS A 628 -2.71 23.09 16.13
N THR A 629 -1.90 22.40 15.33
CA THR A 629 -0.51 22.80 15.03
C THR A 629 -0.39 24.16 14.32
N SER A 630 -1.48 24.64 13.72
CA SER A 630 -1.58 25.94 13.06
C SER A 630 -1.77 27.13 14.02
N LYS A 631 -2.17 26.92 15.27
CA LYS A 631 -2.35 27.99 16.26
C LYS A 631 -1.00 28.66 16.56
N THR A 632 -1.04 29.98 16.70
CA THR A 632 0.05 30.83 17.18
C THR A 632 0.18 30.81 18.70
N LEU A 633 1.33 31.23 19.22
CA LEU A 633 1.55 31.39 20.67
C LEU A 633 0.59 32.42 21.29
N GLY A 634 0.26 33.50 20.58
CA GLY A 634 -0.72 34.49 21.01
C GLY A 634 -2.13 33.90 21.20
N GLU A 635 -2.61 33.09 20.25
CA GLU A 635 -3.89 32.34 20.35
C GLU A 635 -3.90 31.23 21.43
N LEU A 636 -2.75 30.98 22.06
CA LEU A 636 -2.56 29.97 23.10
C LEU A 636 -2.23 30.58 24.47
N GLY A 637 -2.10 31.91 24.57
CA GLY A 637 -1.67 32.59 25.80
C GLY A 637 -0.25 32.23 26.25
N ILE A 638 0.64 31.86 25.31
CA ILE A 638 2.01 31.45 25.62
C ILE A 638 2.93 32.67 25.63
N ASP A 639 3.67 32.80 26.73
CA ASP A 639 4.61 33.87 27.05
C ASP A 639 5.72 33.33 27.96
N ASP A 640 6.71 34.16 28.30
CA ASP A 640 7.75 33.82 29.29
C ASP A 640 8.17 35.05 30.11
N ASN A 641 9.14 34.88 31.01
CA ASN A 641 9.77 35.91 31.85
C ASN A 641 10.12 37.20 31.09
N GLU A 642 10.13 38.33 31.80
CA GLU A 642 10.49 39.62 31.20
C GLU A 642 11.93 39.61 30.62
N PRO A 643 12.14 40.15 29.39
CA PRO A 643 11.15 40.84 28.57
C PRO A 643 10.15 39.87 27.92
N SER A 644 8.84 40.10 28.07
CA SER A 644 7.75 39.30 27.49
C SER A 644 7.91 39.07 25.98
N LEU A 645 7.36 37.98 25.44
CA LEU A 645 7.38 37.68 24.00
C LEU A 645 6.72 38.81 23.20
N SER A 646 7.45 39.31 22.20
CA SER A 646 7.02 40.42 21.35
C SER A 646 5.81 40.07 20.47
N LYS A 647 5.15 41.10 19.93
CA LYS A 647 4.06 40.96 18.94
C LYS A 647 4.47 40.19 17.67
N THR A 648 5.77 39.98 17.43
CA THR A 648 6.30 39.16 16.32
C THR A 648 6.55 37.72 16.76
N GLU A 649 7.20 37.52 17.91
CA GLU A 649 7.43 36.18 18.50
C GLU A 649 6.10 35.46 18.79
N LYS A 650 5.09 36.17 19.29
CA LYS A 650 3.75 35.64 19.55
C LYS A 650 3.01 35.15 18.28
N LYS A 651 3.50 35.44 17.06
CA LYS A 651 2.98 34.90 15.79
C LYS A 651 3.56 33.51 15.43
N ALA A 652 4.58 33.02 16.13
CA ALA A 652 5.12 31.69 15.91
C ALA A 652 4.05 30.62 16.16
N ARG A 653 3.96 29.60 15.29
CA ARG A 653 2.98 28.51 15.43
C ARG A 653 3.55 27.32 16.17
N VAL A 654 2.68 26.50 16.74
CA VAL A 654 3.04 25.20 17.31
C VAL A 654 3.84 24.34 16.30
N SER A 655 3.47 24.40 15.00
CA SER A 655 4.22 23.76 13.91
C SER A 655 5.67 24.21 13.78
N ASP A 656 6.01 25.40 14.25
CA ASP A 656 7.30 26.04 14.00
C ASP A 656 8.24 25.78 15.17
N LEU A 657 7.71 25.79 16.40
CA LEU A 657 8.40 25.24 17.58
C LEU A 657 8.74 23.76 17.36
N LEU A 658 7.82 22.95 16.80
CA LEU A 658 8.07 21.52 16.52
C LEU A 658 9.28 21.31 15.60
N LYS A 659 9.45 22.18 14.59
CA LYS A 659 10.58 22.17 13.64
C LYS A 659 11.87 22.79 14.20
N ALA A 660 11.82 23.38 15.40
CA ALA A 660 12.85 24.25 15.96
C ALA A 660 13.14 25.49 15.08
N ARG A 661 12.07 26.18 14.67
CA ARG A 661 12.05 27.34 13.76
C ARG A 661 11.18 28.50 14.29
N SER A 662 10.95 28.60 15.60
CA SER A 662 10.04 29.60 16.17
C SER A 662 10.44 31.07 15.96
N GLY A 663 11.74 31.35 15.83
CA GLY A 663 12.29 32.72 15.88
C GLY A 663 12.48 33.26 17.31
N ILE A 664 12.24 32.44 18.34
CA ILE A 664 12.24 32.86 19.75
C ILE A 664 13.58 32.52 20.40
N TYR A 665 14.28 33.53 20.90
CA TYR A 665 15.66 33.40 21.40
C TYR A 665 15.82 33.80 22.87
N HIS A 666 14.84 33.40 23.68
CA HIS A 666 14.81 33.52 25.13
C HIS A 666 15.71 32.44 25.80
N PRO A 667 16.35 32.72 26.96
CA PRO A 667 16.93 31.69 27.82
C PRO A 667 16.01 30.49 28.10
N ALA A 668 16.58 29.33 28.40
CA ALA A 668 15.79 28.12 28.61
C ALA A 668 16.44 27.12 29.58
N LEU A 669 15.62 26.52 30.44
CA LEU A 669 16.05 25.45 31.34
C LEU A 669 16.61 24.25 30.55
N TYR A 670 17.70 23.66 31.07
CA TYR A 670 18.54 22.63 30.43
C TYR A 670 19.37 23.11 29.21
N GLU A 671 19.42 24.40 28.89
CA GLU A 671 20.38 24.92 27.90
C GLU A 671 21.83 24.70 28.38
N THR A 672 22.74 24.38 27.45
CA THR A 672 24.17 24.22 27.76
C THR A 672 24.93 25.50 27.42
N LYS A 673 26.08 25.77 28.06
CA LYS A 673 26.91 26.96 27.75
C LYS A 673 27.18 27.13 26.24
N ALA A 674 27.43 26.02 25.53
CA ALA A 674 27.67 26.01 24.09
C ALA A 674 26.40 26.20 23.23
N MET A 675 25.20 26.02 23.78
CA MET A 675 23.94 26.41 23.14
C MET A 675 23.65 27.89 23.39
N ALA A 676 23.75 28.35 24.64
CA ALA A 676 23.56 29.76 25.00
C ALA A 676 24.49 30.69 24.21
N ALA A 677 25.76 30.33 24.05
CA ALA A 677 26.74 31.07 23.25
C ALA A 677 26.51 30.99 21.71
N ARG A 678 25.61 30.13 21.25
CA ARG A 678 25.17 30.01 19.84
C ARG A 678 23.73 30.51 19.63
N ARG A 679 23.07 31.02 20.66
CA ARG A 679 21.69 31.50 20.57
C ARG A 679 21.68 32.79 19.74
N PRO A 680 20.92 32.88 18.63
CA PRO A 680 20.84 34.10 17.84
C PRO A 680 20.35 35.29 18.67
N GLN A 681 20.69 36.51 18.23
CA GLN A 681 20.17 37.73 18.84
C GLN A 681 18.64 37.75 18.76
N ARG A 682 17.98 38.13 19.86
CA ARG A 682 16.52 38.18 19.92
C ARG A 682 15.96 39.13 18.85
N GLY A 683 14.95 38.68 18.11
CA GLY A 683 14.36 39.43 16.99
C GLY A 683 15.11 39.33 15.64
N SER A 684 16.29 38.70 15.58
CA SER A 684 17.08 38.57 14.34
C SER A 684 16.40 37.80 13.20
N HIS A 685 15.43 36.95 13.51
CA HIS A 685 14.73 36.10 12.54
C HIS A 685 13.22 36.04 12.84
N LEU A 686 12.42 36.03 11.77
CA LEU A 686 10.97 35.85 11.86
C LEU A 686 10.61 34.37 12.08
N PRO A 687 9.42 34.07 12.63
CA PRO A 687 8.95 32.71 12.76
C PRO A 687 8.95 31.93 11.42
N ASN A 688 9.34 30.66 11.51
CA ASN A 688 9.53 29.73 10.41
C ASN A 688 10.61 30.09 9.36
N THR A 689 11.39 31.18 9.49
CA THR A 689 12.44 31.53 8.49
C THR A 689 13.80 30.90 8.79
N PHE A 690 14.24 30.87 10.05
CA PHE A 690 15.53 30.31 10.48
C PHE A 690 15.37 29.01 11.28
N TRP A 691 16.42 28.19 11.37
CA TRP A 691 16.48 27.00 12.22
C TRP A 691 17.55 27.15 13.30
N TYR A 692 17.16 26.98 14.55
CA TYR A 692 18.06 26.96 15.70
C TYR A 692 17.65 25.82 16.62
N TYR A 693 18.61 25.08 17.18
CA TYR A 693 18.32 23.93 18.04
C TYR A 693 17.83 24.36 19.44
N ASN A 694 16.61 24.88 19.50
CA ASN A 694 16.14 25.72 20.60
C ASN A 694 15.57 24.93 21.78
N ASN A 695 16.21 24.99 22.96
CA ASN A 695 15.63 24.40 24.16
C ASN A 695 14.34 25.08 24.63
N TRP A 696 14.16 26.37 24.32
CA TRP A 696 12.94 27.10 24.65
C TRP A 696 11.71 26.48 23.98
N ASP A 697 11.74 26.35 22.64
CA ASP A 697 10.68 25.71 21.84
C ASP A 697 10.23 24.38 22.45
N PHE A 698 11.18 23.53 22.81
CA PHE A 698 10.88 22.18 23.30
C PHE A 698 10.31 22.16 24.73
N ASN A 699 10.60 23.15 25.57
CA ASN A 699 10.01 23.30 26.90
C ASN A 699 8.63 23.98 26.80
N ALA A 700 8.50 25.04 25.99
CA ALA A 700 7.22 25.70 25.69
C ALA A 700 6.20 24.71 25.08
N LEU A 701 6.64 23.81 24.18
CA LEU A 701 5.80 22.72 23.66
C LEU A 701 5.28 21.77 24.74
N CYS A 702 5.97 21.61 25.88
CA CYS A 702 5.42 20.86 27.00
C CYS A 702 4.30 21.65 27.68
N THR A 703 4.50 22.93 27.94
CA THR A 703 3.43 23.81 28.49
C THR A 703 2.20 23.84 27.57
N ILE A 704 2.40 23.99 26.26
CA ILE A 704 1.32 23.92 25.24
C ILE A 704 0.60 22.56 25.27
N PHE A 705 1.36 21.46 25.39
CA PHE A 705 0.79 20.12 25.45
C PHE A 705 -0.12 19.95 26.66
N GLU A 706 0.35 20.30 27.86
CA GLU A 706 -0.44 20.16 29.08
C GLU A 706 -1.66 21.09 29.07
N ASN A 707 -1.48 22.35 28.66
CA ASN A 707 -2.55 23.36 28.57
C ASN A 707 -3.65 23.02 27.53
N GLN A 708 -3.31 22.37 26.41
CA GLN A 708 -4.31 22.00 25.38
C GLN A 708 -4.89 20.58 25.56
N THR A 709 -4.26 19.70 26.34
CA THR A 709 -4.77 18.34 26.58
C THR A 709 -5.44 18.13 27.93
N GLY A 710 -5.12 18.97 28.93
CA GLY A 710 -5.49 18.78 30.33
C GLY A 710 -4.73 17.63 31.00
N ARG A 711 -3.55 17.24 30.49
CA ARG A 711 -2.80 16.06 30.95
C ARG A 711 -1.32 16.35 31.17
N ARG A 712 -0.75 15.81 32.24
CA ARG A 712 0.67 15.93 32.57
C ARG A 712 1.51 15.01 31.66
N ILE A 713 2.63 15.50 31.13
CA ILE A 713 3.43 14.80 30.11
C ILE A 713 3.88 13.39 30.55
N PHE A 714 4.28 13.23 31.83
CA PHE A 714 4.78 11.95 32.34
C PHE A 714 3.68 10.91 32.54
N GLU A 715 2.45 11.34 32.80
CA GLU A 715 1.30 10.45 32.96
C GLU A 715 0.76 10.02 31.60
N GLU A 716 0.74 10.93 30.62
CA GLU A 716 0.39 10.56 29.24
C GLU A 716 1.50 9.72 28.60
N PHE A 717 2.79 9.95 28.93
CA PHE A 717 3.88 9.04 28.56
C PHE A 717 3.65 7.63 29.10
N GLU A 718 3.35 7.49 30.39
CA GLU A 718 3.09 6.19 31.01
C GLU A 718 1.88 5.49 30.34
N ASN A 719 0.75 6.19 30.24
CA ASN A 719 -0.51 5.63 29.74
C ASN A 719 -0.55 5.41 28.22
N LYS A 720 0.22 6.17 27.42
CA LYS A 720 0.20 6.05 25.94
C LYS A 720 1.43 5.38 25.35
N LEU A 721 2.58 5.43 26.01
CA LEU A 721 3.82 4.86 25.49
C LEU A 721 4.39 3.78 26.40
N ALA A 722 4.57 4.00 27.70
CA ALA A 722 5.25 3.01 28.55
C ALA A 722 4.44 1.72 28.70
N ASN A 723 3.19 1.82 29.14
CA ASN A 723 2.35 0.66 29.42
C ASN A 723 1.97 -0.09 28.12
N PRO A 724 1.52 0.57 27.03
CA PRO A 724 1.16 -0.14 25.80
C PRO A 724 2.34 -0.78 25.06
N LEU A 725 3.58 -0.31 25.29
CA LEU A 725 4.80 -0.92 24.75
C LEU A 725 5.42 -2.00 25.68
N GLU A 726 4.85 -2.22 26.86
CA GLU A 726 5.41 -3.06 27.92
C GLU A 726 6.85 -2.65 28.29
N MET A 727 7.07 -1.34 28.45
CA MET A 727 8.34 -0.81 28.98
C MET A 727 8.61 -1.38 30.38
N GLN A 728 9.78 -1.96 30.56
CA GLN A 728 10.06 -2.87 31.68
C GLN A 728 11.08 -2.35 32.70
N ASP A 729 11.75 -1.24 32.38
CA ASP A 729 12.72 -0.55 33.22
C ASP A 729 12.21 0.87 33.60
N PHE A 730 10.98 1.22 33.24
CA PHE A 730 10.39 2.53 33.51
C PHE A 730 9.47 2.53 34.73
N ILE A 731 9.82 3.33 35.75
CA ILE A 731 8.99 3.61 36.92
C ILE A 731 8.78 5.12 36.99
N ARG A 732 7.56 5.60 36.73
CA ARG A 732 7.28 7.05 36.55
C ARG A 732 7.77 7.92 37.70
N LYS A 733 7.58 7.48 38.96
CA LYS A 733 7.97 8.23 40.17
C LYS A 733 9.49 8.41 40.32
N GLU A 734 10.28 7.47 39.82
CA GLU A 734 11.75 7.50 39.92
C GLU A 734 12.39 8.13 38.68
N HIS A 735 11.80 7.89 37.51
CA HIS A 735 12.42 8.15 36.21
C HIS A 735 11.94 9.41 35.51
N THR A 736 11.07 10.19 36.16
CA THR A 736 10.57 11.47 35.65
C THR A 736 10.59 12.54 36.75
N LYS A 737 10.88 13.79 36.36
CA LYS A 737 10.64 14.97 37.20
C LYS A 737 10.54 16.22 36.34
N TYR A 738 9.79 17.21 36.80
CA TYR A 738 9.91 18.57 36.28
C TYR A 738 11.14 19.24 36.90
N VAL A 739 11.73 20.18 36.18
CA VAL A 739 12.72 21.12 36.71
C VAL A 739 12.29 22.52 36.29
N THR A 740 12.03 23.35 37.28
CA THR A 740 11.77 24.80 37.17
C THR A 740 13.03 25.58 37.52
N GLY A 741 13.05 26.88 37.24
CA GLY A 741 14.15 27.78 37.58
C GLY A 741 13.95 29.15 36.94
N LYS A 742 14.80 30.12 37.30
CA LYS A 742 14.64 31.53 36.89
C LYS A 742 14.81 31.80 35.38
N ASP A 743 15.36 30.86 34.62
CA ASP A 743 15.70 31.10 33.21
C ASP A 743 14.48 31.10 32.28
N SER A 744 13.40 30.40 32.65
CA SER A 744 12.14 30.32 31.88
C SER A 744 11.01 29.76 32.75
N ILE A 745 9.78 30.25 32.58
CA ILE A 745 8.59 29.70 33.23
C ILE A 745 8.24 28.29 32.71
N HIS A 746 8.75 27.91 31.53
CA HIS A 746 8.47 26.62 30.91
C HIS A 746 9.38 25.52 31.48
N PRO A 747 8.85 24.57 32.29
CA PRO A 747 9.68 23.59 32.98
C PRO A 747 10.35 22.62 32.00
N ALA A 748 11.59 22.25 32.30
CA ALA A 748 12.24 21.13 31.63
C ALA A 748 11.69 19.80 32.19
N TYR A 749 11.52 18.81 31.31
CA TYR A 749 10.95 17.49 31.62
C TYR A 749 11.96 16.35 31.36
N PRO A 750 13.05 16.22 32.15
CA PRO A 750 13.99 15.10 32.04
C PRO A 750 13.34 13.73 32.27
N PHE A 751 13.79 12.76 31.48
CA PHE A 751 13.54 11.32 31.66
C PHE A 751 14.87 10.57 31.90
N THR A 752 14.80 9.46 32.64
CA THR A 752 15.78 8.36 32.59
C THR A 752 15.11 7.10 32.06
N LEU A 753 15.67 6.48 31.02
CA LEU A 753 15.16 5.24 30.43
C LEU A 753 16.32 4.29 30.18
N SER A 754 16.07 2.98 30.10
CA SER A 754 17.08 1.99 29.74
C SER A 754 17.42 2.03 28.25
N ALA A 755 18.28 1.13 27.76
CA ALA A 755 18.39 0.90 26.33
C ALA A 755 17.17 0.12 25.79
N ARG A 756 16.65 -0.84 26.58
CA ARG A 756 15.52 -1.71 26.23
C ARG A 756 14.24 -0.94 25.93
N ASP A 757 13.90 0.03 26.77
CA ASP A 757 12.65 0.77 26.61
C ASP A 757 12.73 1.85 25.53
N LEU A 758 13.94 2.37 25.27
CA LEU A 758 14.19 3.18 24.07
C LEU A 758 14.19 2.35 22.78
N ALA A 759 14.56 1.06 22.82
CA ALA A 759 14.45 0.18 21.67
C ALA A 759 12.98 -0.12 21.33
N ARG A 760 12.11 -0.29 22.34
CA ARG A 760 10.65 -0.35 22.15
C ARG A 760 10.11 0.92 21.48
N PHE A 761 10.52 2.10 21.99
CA PHE A 761 10.14 3.39 21.43
C PHE A 761 10.61 3.58 19.97
N GLY A 762 11.84 3.16 19.65
CA GLY A 762 12.36 3.17 18.28
C GLY A 762 11.60 2.21 17.36
N LEU A 763 11.25 1.00 17.84
CA LEU A 763 10.54 -0.02 17.07
C LEU A 763 9.09 0.40 16.78
N LEU A 764 8.43 1.09 17.72
CA LEU A 764 7.14 1.73 17.48
C LEU A 764 7.22 2.71 16.31
N PHE A 765 8.31 3.48 16.19
CA PHE A 765 8.52 4.40 15.08
C PHE A 765 8.90 3.70 13.77
N ALA A 766 9.71 2.63 13.82
CA ALA A 766 10.03 1.79 12.66
C ALA A 766 8.73 1.26 12.00
N ARG A 767 7.81 0.78 12.83
CA ARG A 767 6.53 0.19 12.42
C ARG A 767 5.40 1.21 12.28
N GLY A 768 5.74 2.46 11.95
CA GLY A 768 4.76 3.49 11.59
C GLY A 768 3.76 3.82 12.71
N GLY A 769 4.17 3.73 13.98
CA GLY A 769 3.33 4.07 15.14
C GLY A 769 2.38 2.96 15.60
N ARG A 770 2.54 1.73 15.06
CA ARG A 770 1.76 0.55 15.42
C ARG A 770 2.49 -0.34 16.43
N TRP A 771 1.74 -0.87 17.39
CA TRP A 771 2.18 -1.93 18.30
C TRP A 771 1.13 -3.02 18.38
N LYS A 772 1.53 -4.26 18.07
CA LYS A 772 0.59 -5.39 17.93
C LYS A 772 -0.57 -5.02 16.99
N ASP A 773 -1.80 -5.10 17.45
CA ASP A 773 -3.03 -4.70 16.76
C ASP A 773 -3.33 -3.19 16.84
N GLN A 774 -2.75 -2.49 17.81
CA GLN A 774 -3.07 -1.10 18.17
C GLN A 774 -2.25 -0.06 17.40
N GLN A 775 -2.89 1.05 17.02
CA GLN A 775 -2.22 2.21 16.42
C GLN A 775 -1.99 3.27 17.51
N ILE A 776 -0.86 3.20 18.22
CA ILE A 776 -0.55 4.07 19.36
C ILE A 776 -0.29 5.51 18.90
N ILE A 777 0.58 5.68 17.90
CA ILE A 777 0.87 6.97 17.28
C ILE A 777 0.25 6.93 15.88
N PRO A 778 -0.47 7.97 15.43
CA PRO A 778 -0.94 8.03 14.06
C PRO A 778 0.22 7.87 13.07
N GLN A 779 0.14 6.90 12.17
CA GLN A 779 1.18 6.65 11.16
C GLN A 779 1.50 7.91 10.36
N GLY A 780 0.47 8.68 10.01
CA GLY A 780 0.61 9.97 9.35
C GLY A 780 1.41 11.01 10.14
N TRP A 781 1.39 10.95 11.48
CA TRP A 781 2.23 11.78 12.35
C TRP A 781 3.66 11.27 12.43
N VAL A 782 3.90 9.95 12.45
CA VAL A 782 5.26 9.40 12.39
C VAL A 782 5.98 9.94 11.16
N ILE A 783 5.39 9.77 9.97
CA ILE A 783 5.94 10.21 8.68
C ILE A 783 6.17 11.74 8.64
N GLU A 784 5.20 12.51 9.12
CA GLU A 784 5.30 13.98 9.18
C GLU A 784 6.40 14.41 10.16
N SER A 785 6.52 13.75 11.32
CA SER A 785 7.53 14.09 12.33
C SER A 785 8.97 13.71 11.93
N THR A 786 9.14 12.74 11.03
CA THR A 786 10.45 12.26 10.55
C THR A 786 10.81 12.73 9.14
N ARG A 787 10.03 13.65 8.56
CA ARG A 787 10.39 14.40 7.35
C ARG A 787 11.36 15.56 7.67
N PRO A 788 12.37 15.87 6.82
CA PRO A 788 13.19 17.06 6.98
C PRO A 788 12.42 18.36 6.64
N TYR A 789 12.39 19.32 7.57
CA TYR A 789 11.92 20.71 7.34
C TYR A 789 13.06 21.73 7.41
N SER A 790 14.20 21.36 7.99
CA SER A 790 15.39 22.20 8.11
C SER A 790 16.63 21.39 7.72
N LYS A 791 17.54 22.00 6.94
CA LYS A 791 18.92 21.51 6.79
C LYS A 791 19.70 21.84 8.07
N THR A 792 20.56 20.94 8.54
CA THR A 792 21.36 21.15 9.76
C THR A 792 22.84 21.32 9.47
N GLU A 793 23.59 21.83 10.46
CA GLU A 793 25.06 21.86 10.51
C GLU A 793 25.74 20.46 10.42
N ARG A 794 24.97 19.36 10.33
CA ARG A 794 25.45 17.96 10.51
C ARG A 794 25.23 17.08 9.27
N GLY A 795 25.12 17.68 8.09
CA GLY A 795 24.85 16.99 6.82
C GLY A 795 23.39 16.58 6.63
N GLY A 796 22.76 15.98 7.65
CA GLY A 796 21.34 15.61 7.65
C GLY A 796 20.36 16.77 7.94
N GLY A 797 19.09 16.42 8.07
CA GLY A 797 17.98 17.35 8.36
C GLY A 797 17.42 17.28 9.78
N TYR A 798 16.43 18.12 10.06
CA TYR A 798 15.62 18.11 11.28
C TYR A 798 14.12 18.08 10.97
N GLY A 799 13.39 17.20 11.66
CA GLY A 799 11.94 17.01 11.58
C GLY A 799 11.19 17.65 12.76
N TYR A 800 10.04 17.08 13.15
CA TYR A 800 9.35 17.48 14.39
C TYR A 800 10.04 16.82 15.59
N MET A 801 11.08 17.46 16.08
CA MET A 801 11.95 17.00 17.17
C MET A 801 12.75 15.69 16.90
N TRP A 802 12.94 15.34 15.63
CA TRP A 802 13.77 14.21 15.16
C TRP A 802 14.95 14.68 14.31
N TRP A 803 16.10 14.02 14.42
CA TRP A 803 17.20 14.15 13.45
C TRP A 803 16.97 13.16 12.32
N VAL A 804 17.14 13.56 11.07
CA VAL A 804 16.72 12.74 9.92
C VAL A 804 17.82 12.71 8.85
N GLY A 805 17.98 11.58 8.17
CA GLY A 805 18.82 11.49 6.99
C GLY A 805 18.25 12.32 5.85
N ALA A 806 19.12 12.96 5.06
CA ALA A 806 18.72 13.73 3.90
C ALA A 806 19.81 13.70 2.83
N ASN A 807 19.44 13.48 1.57
CA ASN A 807 20.35 13.51 0.42
C ASN A 807 21.58 12.59 0.62
N GLY A 808 21.37 11.36 1.07
CA GLY A 808 22.44 10.39 1.37
C GLY A 808 23.32 10.72 2.59
N ASN A 809 23.08 11.83 3.31
CA ASN A 809 23.87 12.27 4.45
C ASN A 809 23.11 12.06 5.77
N PHE A 810 23.72 11.37 6.75
CA PHE A 810 23.18 11.33 8.12
C PHE A 810 24.24 11.14 9.23
N TYR A 811 25.14 10.17 9.06
CA TYR A 811 26.32 9.98 9.90
C TYR A 811 27.56 9.96 9.01
N PRO A 812 28.70 10.55 9.44
CA PRO A 812 29.99 10.25 8.82
C PRO A 812 30.26 8.73 8.92
N GLU A 813 31.05 8.19 8.00
CA GLU A 813 31.39 6.75 7.89
C GLU A 813 30.27 5.78 7.49
N ALA A 814 28.97 6.07 7.71
CA ALA A 814 27.88 5.12 7.44
C ALA A 814 26.87 5.61 6.39
N THR A 815 26.67 4.81 5.34
CA THR A 815 25.57 4.96 4.37
C THR A 815 24.34 4.23 4.87
N LEU A 816 23.20 4.92 4.97
CA LEU A 816 21.93 4.37 5.46
C LEU A 816 20.79 4.63 4.45
N PRO A 817 19.71 3.83 4.45
CA PRO A 817 18.54 4.08 3.62
C PRO A 817 17.95 5.48 3.83
N ASP A 818 17.51 6.13 2.75
CA ASP A 818 16.77 7.40 2.85
C ASP A 818 15.51 7.22 3.71
N GLY A 819 15.19 8.22 4.54
CA GLY A 819 14.14 8.09 5.56
C GLY A 819 14.57 7.38 6.84
N SER A 820 15.84 7.03 7.01
CA SER A 820 16.42 6.73 8.33
C SER A 820 16.39 7.98 9.24
N PHE A 821 16.06 7.81 10.52
CA PHE A 821 15.98 8.93 11.47
C PHE A 821 16.43 8.51 12.89
N ALA A 822 16.65 9.49 13.77
CA ALA A 822 17.16 9.23 15.10
C ALA A 822 16.80 10.28 16.15
N ALA A 823 16.55 9.82 17.38
CA ALA A 823 16.59 10.65 18.57
C ALA A 823 18.06 10.77 19.03
N HIS A 824 18.59 11.99 19.16
CA HIS A 824 19.94 12.22 19.71
C HIS A 824 19.84 12.88 21.08
N GLY A 825 20.59 12.34 22.05
CA GLY A 825 20.87 12.98 23.32
C GLY A 825 22.26 13.63 23.34
N TYR A 826 22.60 14.21 24.49
CA TYR A 826 23.92 14.78 24.74
C TYR A 826 25.02 13.70 24.73
N ARG A 827 26.28 14.05 24.47
CA ARG A 827 27.47 13.17 24.58
C ARG A 827 27.41 11.81 23.83
N GLY A 828 26.57 11.68 22.81
CA GLY A 828 26.50 10.47 21.97
C GLY A 828 25.39 9.48 22.32
N HIS A 829 24.42 9.82 23.18
CA HIS A 829 23.18 9.03 23.28
C HIS A 829 22.42 9.03 21.94
N LYS A 830 21.98 7.85 21.47
CA LYS A 830 21.24 7.66 20.21
C LYS A 830 20.10 6.64 20.36
N VAL A 831 19.00 6.88 19.67
CA VAL A 831 18.09 5.86 19.16
C VAL A 831 18.01 6.07 17.65
N LEU A 832 18.71 5.25 16.87
CA LEU A 832 18.65 5.22 15.42
C LEU A 832 17.56 4.23 14.98
N VAL A 833 16.74 4.62 14.02
CA VAL A 833 15.65 3.85 13.44
C VAL A 833 15.82 3.82 11.93
N ILE A 834 15.80 2.62 11.35
CA ILE A 834 15.90 2.37 9.90
C ILE A 834 14.68 1.53 9.50
N PRO A 835 13.55 2.18 9.15
CA PRO A 835 12.26 1.51 8.96
C PRO A 835 12.28 0.42 7.89
N GLN A 836 13.08 0.59 6.83
CA GLN A 836 13.19 -0.34 5.71
C GLN A 836 13.75 -1.72 6.09
N TRP A 837 14.40 -1.83 7.26
CA TRP A 837 15.01 -3.05 7.77
C TRP A 837 14.36 -3.51 9.09
N ASP A 838 13.27 -2.85 9.54
CA ASP A 838 12.71 -2.96 10.90
C ASP A 838 13.78 -2.93 12.01
N LEU A 839 14.84 -2.13 11.77
CA LEU A 839 16.08 -2.12 12.55
C LEU A 839 16.13 -0.90 13.48
N VAL A 840 16.47 -1.13 14.73
CA VAL A 840 16.64 -0.11 15.77
C VAL A 840 17.98 -0.31 16.47
N ILE A 841 18.80 0.74 16.52
CA ILE A 841 20.10 0.75 17.21
C ILE A 841 20.06 1.79 18.32
N VAL A 842 20.12 1.34 19.57
CA VAL A 842 20.22 2.21 20.75
C VAL A 842 21.65 2.21 21.26
N HIS A 843 22.23 3.40 21.44
CA HIS A 843 23.56 3.58 22.02
C HIS A 843 23.50 4.58 23.18
N ARG A 844 24.08 4.21 24.33
CA ARG A 844 24.04 4.99 25.58
C ARG A 844 25.44 5.26 26.12
N VAL A 845 25.57 6.37 26.85
CA VAL A 845 26.79 6.79 27.58
C VAL A 845 26.42 7.07 29.04
N ASP A 846 27.25 6.66 30.01
CA ASP A 846 27.02 7.00 31.42
C ASP A 846 27.32 8.50 31.61
N THR A 847 26.23 9.26 31.72
CA THR A 847 26.25 10.73 31.88
C THR A 847 25.79 11.14 33.28
N PHE A 848 25.84 10.21 34.24
CA PHE A 848 25.99 10.56 35.66
C PHE A 848 27.47 10.84 35.99
N LYS A 849 28.40 10.17 35.30
CA LYS A 849 29.86 10.42 35.40
C LYS A 849 30.26 11.70 34.64
N PRO A 850 31.27 12.46 35.12
CA PRO A 850 31.66 13.73 34.50
C PRO A 850 32.40 13.53 33.16
N ASN A 851 33.11 12.41 33.00
CA ASN A 851 33.93 12.10 31.82
C ASN A 851 33.30 10.98 31.00
N GLY A 852 33.12 11.22 29.70
CA GLY A 852 32.51 10.26 28.77
C GLY A 852 31.71 10.97 27.67
N SER A 853 32.04 10.68 26.41
CA SER A 853 31.33 11.16 25.22
C SER A 853 31.69 10.28 24.02
N VAL A 854 30.74 10.05 23.11
CA VAL A 854 30.97 9.38 21.82
C VAL A 854 30.57 10.35 20.69
N SER A 855 31.46 10.53 19.71
CA SER A 855 31.23 11.47 18.61
C SER A 855 30.22 10.92 17.58
N THR A 856 29.64 11.80 16.76
CA THR A 856 28.74 11.39 15.67
C THR A 856 29.46 10.53 14.61
N ALA A 857 30.74 10.79 14.36
CA ALA A 857 31.57 9.97 13.45
C ALA A 857 31.94 8.61 14.07
N SER A 858 32.27 8.59 15.37
CA SER A 858 32.53 7.34 16.10
C SER A 858 31.29 6.43 16.16
N PHE A 859 30.11 7.01 16.37
CA PHE A 859 28.85 6.26 16.27
C PHE A 859 28.55 5.81 14.84
N GLY A 860 28.85 6.65 13.83
CA GLY A 860 28.74 6.24 12.43
C GLY A 860 29.63 5.05 12.08
N LYS A 861 30.91 5.07 12.49
CA LYS A 861 31.83 3.93 12.34
C LYS A 861 31.40 2.67 13.12
N LEU A 862 30.55 2.80 14.14
CA LEU A 862 29.95 1.67 14.87
C LEU A 862 28.70 1.09 14.17
N VAL A 863 28.11 1.83 13.22
CA VAL A 863 26.94 1.43 12.43
C VAL A 863 27.33 0.95 11.01
N LYS A 864 28.59 1.18 10.62
CA LYS A 864 29.22 0.77 9.35
C LYS A 864 29.71 -0.68 9.40
#